data_AF-A0A7X7JE31-F1
#
_entry.id   AF-A0A7X7JE31-F1
#
_cell.length_a   1.000
_cell.length_b   1.000
_cell.length_c   1.000
_cell.angle_alpha   90.00
_cell.angle_beta   90.00
_cell.angle_gamma   90.00
#
_symmetry.space_group_name_H-M   'P 1'
#
loop_
_entity.id
_entity.type
_entity.pdbx_description
1 polymer ?
#
loop_
_entity_poly.entity_id
_entity_poly.type
_entity_poly.pdbx_seq_one_letter_code
_entity_poly.pdbx_strand_id
1 'polypeptide(L)'
;MMIYGAALPWRDWGRRVALIVALLVLLLLTGGIGKPMVCISAAAASPVLPTESAESSSAPATSPAQSPPEPFLEPPLGQVESFWAVNWRTEATMKLSAYLAHIGEHCMIYVENNKTVFPQKVSALANAFDENIYPNLTTVLGPEPNPGIDGNPKVVILLYDFRDPAIVGSFYGGDLEPDGHTDSNRREMIYLDVTAAMLETDRIAAAAAHEFAHLIVYYRDFMLDDPRRRTREAVWLEEGLAMYAQLVAGYGESADLELFSFSQQPNKNLTRWRGGFLSDYGASYAFLAYLAERMGRPFVRVLVDEPRDGIAGIEAALATVGSSLTFDQVFDDWVLANFLDGRMHANDLPELGPYCYEALSIAAQDQATQALLPHVGRLSVQNYAVRYIELPRMDATCSVRAVVDGEDHAPLLAALVSWDPAPEYDELPPARVLPMFLNSLTTGGWAESGDGYHRHALVVWSRGAEGADEQYSFAYSLAVDQTTPVQFLDVGSDHLFYVFIADLLERGVISGAQVPSGSGLWYFRPEAPVLRAQFAKMAVEVADLHTAEIELTGFRRFPDVPLNVEDGSDPASYPFDYVHEAAAAGIVLGGSDGLFRPWDPVTRIQLVRMIIRAAAAAGRPLTPYTGGEAVFADVTPAGPHYVDVMTAYAAGIISGSVDGDGRRYFSPWESANRGQVAKMTSNLVGVLTTAN
;
A
#
# COMPACT_ATOMS: atom_id res chain seq x y z
N MET A 1 46.50 -42.63 -18.87
CA MET A 1 45.71 -43.13 -17.72
C MET A 1 46.04 -42.28 -16.51
N MET A 2 45.40 -41.11 -16.46
CA MET A 2 45.36 -40.10 -15.40
C MET A 2 44.64 -38.90 -16.04
N ILE A 3 43.42 -38.57 -15.60
CA ILE A 3 42.89 -37.20 -15.69
C ILE A 3 42.03 -36.95 -14.44
N TYR A 4 42.35 -35.86 -13.77
CA TYR A 4 41.71 -35.27 -12.59
C TYR A 4 40.25 -34.89 -12.84
N GLY A 5 39.38 -35.10 -11.85
CA GLY A 5 38.04 -34.52 -11.78
C GLY A 5 37.92 -33.62 -10.56
N ALA A 6 37.89 -32.30 -10.80
CA ALA A 6 37.87 -31.25 -9.79
C ALA A 6 36.53 -31.19 -9.03
N ALA A 7 36.60 -30.93 -7.73
CA ALA A 7 35.47 -30.50 -6.91
C ALA A 7 35.06 -29.07 -7.31
N LEU A 8 33.77 -28.87 -7.60
CA LEU A 8 33.17 -27.55 -7.83
C LEU A 8 32.54 -27.01 -6.52
N PRO A 9 32.61 -25.70 -6.25
CA PRO A 9 32.18 -25.11 -4.98
C PRO A 9 30.68 -24.81 -4.91
N TRP A 10 30.16 -24.81 -3.70
CA TRP A 10 28.77 -24.62 -3.24
C TRP A 10 28.15 -23.21 -3.50
N ARG A 11 28.58 -22.46 -4.53
CA ARG A 11 28.13 -21.06 -4.77
C ARG A 11 27.11 -20.85 -5.91
N ASP A 12 26.69 -21.91 -6.60
CA ASP A 12 25.83 -21.78 -7.80
C ASP A 12 24.37 -22.25 -7.63
N TRP A 13 23.96 -22.70 -6.44
CA TRP A 13 22.57 -23.15 -6.21
C TRP A 13 21.57 -21.98 -6.19
N GLY A 14 21.90 -20.88 -5.50
CA GLY A 14 21.05 -19.69 -5.42
C GLY A 14 20.83 -18.99 -6.78
N ARG A 15 21.82 -19.02 -7.68
CA ARG A 15 21.68 -18.45 -9.04
C ARG A 15 20.83 -19.32 -9.97
N ARG A 16 20.84 -20.65 -9.79
CA ARG A 16 20.02 -21.58 -10.56
C ARG A 16 18.57 -21.58 -10.10
N VAL A 17 18.32 -21.45 -8.80
CA VAL A 17 16.97 -21.22 -8.24
C VAL A 17 16.45 -19.86 -8.72
N ALA A 18 17.25 -18.79 -8.65
CA ALA A 18 16.85 -17.48 -9.16
C ALA A 18 16.57 -17.47 -10.67
N LEU A 19 17.30 -18.23 -11.49
CA LEU A 19 17.01 -18.35 -12.93
C LEU A 19 15.73 -19.15 -13.21
N ILE A 20 15.45 -20.20 -12.43
CA ILE A 20 14.23 -21.01 -12.56
C ILE A 20 13.00 -20.20 -12.10
N VAL A 21 13.13 -19.45 -11.00
CA VAL A 21 12.10 -18.51 -10.52
C VAL A 21 11.88 -17.37 -11.52
N ALA A 22 12.94 -16.79 -12.09
CA ALA A 22 12.81 -15.76 -13.12
C ALA A 22 12.16 -16.28 -14.42
N LEU A 23 12.40 -17.54 -14.81
CA LEU A 23 11.74 -18.19 -15.95
C LEU A 23 10.26 -18.50 -15.66
N LEU A 24 9.90 -18.88 -14.44
CA LEU A 24 8.51 -19.06 -13.99
C LEU A 24 7.76 -17.71 -13.92
N VAL A 25 8.43 -16.65 -13.46
CA VAL A 25 7.88 -15.28 -13.45
C VAL A 25 7.65 -14.75 -14.87
N LEU A 26 8.52 -15.07 -15.85
CA LEU A 26 8.33 -14.67 -17.25
C LEU A 26 7.14 -15.41 -17.93
N LEU A 27 6.88 -16.66 -17.52
CA LEU A 27 5.73 -17.45 -17.96
C LEU A 27 4.40 -16.99 -17.33
N LEU A 28 4.44 -16.43 -16.11
CA LEU A 28 3.26 -15.86 -15.44
C LEU A 28 2.90 -14.44 -15.93
N LEU A 29 3.89 -13.67 -16.40
CA LEU A 29 3.69 -12.30 -16.90
C LEU A 29 3.22 -12.22 -18.37
N THR A 30 3.30 -13.32 -19.13
CA THR A 30 2.86 -13.36 -20.54
C THR A 30 1.61 -14.24 -20.66
N GLY A 31 0.45 -13.61 -20.41
CA GLY A 31 -0.85 -14.26 -20.24
C GLY A 31 -1.19 -15.38 -21.22
N GLY A 32 -1.75 -16.47 -20.68
CA GLY A 32 -2.30 -17.60 -21.42
C GLY A 32 -2.80 -18.72 -20.51
N ILE A 33 -4.03 -18.57 -20.00
CA ILE A 33 -4.93 -19.61 -19.47
C ILE A 33 -4.34 -20.60 -18.45
N GLY A 34 -4.59 -20.31 -17.17
CA GLY A 34 -4.74 -21.29 -16.11
C GLY A 34 -5.62 -20.65 -15.04
N LYS A 35 -6.76 -21.27 -14.69
CA LYS A 35 -7.50 -20.84 -13.49
C LYS A 35 -6.51 -20.99 -12.31
N PRO A 36 -6.34 -19.97 -11.45
CA PRO A 36 -5.56 -20.11 -10.23
C PRO A 36 -6.19 -21.17 -9.32
N MET A 37 -5.39 -21.80 -8.45
CA MET A 37 -5.82 -22.79 -7.46
C MET A 37 -6.70 -22.13 -6.39
N VAL A 38 -7.82 -22.77 -6.03
CA VAL A 38 -8.86 -22.22 -5.15
C VAL A 38 -9.45 -23.39 -4.35
N CYS A 39 -9.51 -23.30 -3.01
CA CYS A 39 -10.52 -24.05 -2.25
C CYS A 39 -11.80 -23.21 -2.30
N ILE A 40 -12.91 -23.80 -2.79
CA ILE A 40 -14.16 -23.08 -2.99
C ILE A 40 -15.16 -23.56 -1.95
N SER A 41 -15.52 -22.66 -1.03
CA SER A 41 -16.81 -22.72 -0.35
C SER A 41 -17.91 -22.43 -1.38
N ALA A 42 -18.83 -23.38 -1.56
CA ALA A 42 -19.96 -23.24 -2.50
C ALA A 42 -20.92 -22.09 -2.14
N ALA A 43 -20.70 -21.37 -1.03
CA ALA A 43 -21.47 -20.18 -0.67
C ALA A 43 -21.22 -18.96 -1.58
N ALA A 44 -20.09 -18.91 -2.32
CA ALA A 44 -19.75 -17.77 -3.18
C ALA A 44 -20.53 -17.70 -4.51
N ALA A 45 -21.40 -18.67 -4.80
CA ALA A 45 -22.20 -18.70 -6.02
C ALA A 45 -23.65 -19.14 -5.74
N SER A 46 -24.53 -18.19 -5.45
CA SER A 46 -25.97 -18.36 -5.67
C SER A 46 -26.55 -17.08 -6.27
N PRO A 47 -27.10 -17.12 -7.50
CA PRO A 47 -27.80 -15.99 -8.09
C PRO A 47 -29.20 -15.80 -7.45
N VAL A 48 -29.60 -14.55 -7.27
CA VAL A 48 -30.81 -14.11 -6.54
C VAL A 48 -31.91 -13.61 -7.52
N LEU A 49 -33.14 -14.15 -7.35
CA LEU A 49 -34.54 -13.63 -7.60
C LEU A 49 -35.10 -13.39 -9.03
N PRO A 50 -36.45 -13.19 -9.27
CA PRO A 50 -37.64 -13.20 -8.37
C PRO A 50 -38.91 -13.98 -8.89
N THR A 51 -39.92 -14.23 -8.03
CA THR A 51 -41.31 -13.67 -8.07
C THR A 51 -42.36 -14.49 -7.30
N GLU A 52 -43.30 -13.74 -6.71
CA GLU A 52 -44.49 -14.14 -5.92
C GLU A 52 -45.50 -15.03 -6.68
N SER A 53 -46.26 -15.85 -5.93
CA SER A 53 -47.73 -15.86 -6.05
C SER A 53 -48.46 -16.50 -4.85
N ALA A 54 -49.36 -15.70 -4.30
CA ALA A 54 -50.65 -15.96 -3.63
C ALA A 54 -50.95 -17.29 -2.88
N GLU A 55 -51.21 -17.11 -1.58
CA GLU A 55 -52.23 -17.71 -0.70
C GLU A 55 -52.90 -19.06 -1.03
N SER A 56 -52.86 -19.99 -0.07
CA SER A 56 -54.09 -20.55 0.49
C SER A 56 -53.91 -21.04 1.93
N SER A 57 -54.87 -20.68 2.78
CA SER A 57 -55.01 -20.98 4.19
C SER A 57 -55.46 -22.43 4.44
N SER A 58 -54.74 -23.16 5.31
CA SER A 58 -55.32 -24.26 6.09
C SER A 58 -54.69 -24.37 7.48
N ALA A 59 -55.55 -24.52 8.49
CA ALA A 59 -55.24 -24.62 9.92
C ALA A 59 -54.26 -25.78 10.28
N PRO A 60 -53.54 -25.71 11.41
CA PRO A 60 -52.44 -26.62 11.70
C PRO A 60 -52.94 -28.01 12.06
N ALA A 61 -52.50 -29.01 11.29
CA ALA A 61 -52.55 -30.39 11.71
C ALA A 61 -51.51 -30.59 12.83
N THR A 62 -51.97 -31.07 13.98
CA THR A 62 -51.12 -31.51 15.08
C THR A 62 -50.17 -32.60 14.58
N SER A 63 -48.86 -32.28 14.48
CA SER A 63 -47.83 -33.27 14.20
C SER A 63 -47.85 -34.37 15.27
N PRO A 64 -47.81 -35.66 14.88
CA PRO A 64 -47.58 -36.72 15.84
C PRO A 64 -46.19 -36.54 16.45
N ALA A 65 -46.09 -36.77 17.75
CA ALA A 65 -44.82 -36.75 18.47
C ALA A 65 -43.77 -37.58 17.72
N GLN A 66 -42.65 -36.94 17.35
CA GLN A 66 -41.53 -37.61 16.72
C GLN A 66 -41.04 -38.74 17.65
N SER A 67 -40.96 -39.94 17.10
CA SER A 67 -40.26 -41.07 17.69
C SER A 67 -38.86 -40.63 18.14
N PRO A 68 -38.30 -41.15 19.24
CA PRO A 68 -36.89 -40.90 19.55
C PRO A 68 -36.04 -41.32 18.33
N PRO A 69 -34.98 -40.55 17.99
CA PRO A 69 -34.12 -40.88 16.86
C PRO A 69 -33.57 -42.29 17.05
N GLU A 70 -33.59 -43.11 15.99
CA GLU A 70 -32.97 -44.42 16.05
C GLU A 70 -31.47 -44.26 16.36
N PRO A 71 -30.89 -45.13 17.20
CA PRO A 71 -29.47 -45.05 17.51
C PRO A 71 -28.66 -45.24 16.23
N PHE A 72 -27.67 -44.36 16.00
CA PHE A 72 -26.77 -44.47 14.87
C PHE A 72 -26.08 -45.85 14.87
N LEU A 73 -26.19 -46.55 13.74
CA LEU A 73 -25.53 -47.83 13.52
C LEU A 73 -24.34 -47.63 12.61
N GLU A 74 -23.13 -47.81 13.15
CA GLU A 74 -21.89 -47.66 12.38
C GLU A 74 -21.87 -48.65 11.19
N PRO A 75 -21.73 -48.16 9.95
CA PRO A 75 -21.72 -49.01 8.76
C PRO A 75 -20.45 -49.88 8.69
N PRO A 76 -20.52 -51.14 8.21
CA PRO A 76 -19.34 -51.97 8.03
C PRO A 76 -18.43 -51.45 6.92
N LEU A 77 -17.11 -51.65 7.08
CA LEU A 77 -16.12 -51.35 6.03
C LEU A 77 -16.49 -52.01 4.69
N GLY A 78 -16.33 -51.26 3.61
CA GLY A 78 -16.72 -51.65 2.25
C GLY A 78 -18.19 -51.41 1.91
N GLN A 79 -19.02 -50.94 2.85
CA GLN A 79 -20.39 -50.49 2.55
C GLN A 79 -20.36 -49.40 1.47
N VAL A 80 -21.20 -49.56 0.45
CA VAL A 80 -21.33 -48.60 -0.66
C VAL A 80 -22.55 -47.72 -0.43
N GLU A 81 -22.36 -46.41 -0.55
CA GLU A 81 -23.41 -45.39 -0.46
C GLU A 81 -23.41 -44.48 -1.68
N SER A 82 -24.49 -43.72 -1.87
CA SER A 82 -24.61 -42.71 -2.92
C SER A 82 -24.43 -41.33 -2.30
N PHE A 83 -23.61 -40.50 -2.93
CA PHE A 83 -23.34 -39.13 -2.51
C PHE A 83 -23.66 -38.15 -3.63
N TRP A 84 -24.20 -37.00 -3.26
CA TRP A 84 -24.16 -35.79 -4.08
C TRP A 84 -22.76 -35.19 -4.03
N ALA A 85 -22.28 -34.67 -5.17
CA ALA A 85 -20.95 -34.07 -5.32
C ALA A 85 -20.95 -33.08 -6.49
N VAL A 86 -19.88 -32.31 -6.66
CA VAL A 86 -19.74 -31.32 -7.75
C VAL A 86 -18.68 -31.77 -8.74
N ASN A 87 -18.98 -31.70 -10.03
CA ASN A 87 -17.95 -31.79 -11.05
C ASN A 87 -17.35 -30.40 -11.29
N TRP A 88 -16.21 -30.10 -10.69
CA TRP A 88 -15.61 -28.77 -10.66
C TRP A 88 -15.13 -28.25 -12.02
N ARG A 89 -14.93 -29.14 -13.00
CA ARG A 89 -14.68 -28.73 -14.38
C ARG A 89 -15.89 -28.04 -15.03
N THR A 90 -17.09 -28.51 -14.68
CA THR A 90 -18.35 -28.06 -15.30
C THR A 90 -19.26 -27.33 -14.32
N GLU A 91 -18.88 -27.28 -13.04
CA GLU A 91 -19.66 -26.73 -11.91
C GLU A 91 -21.06 -27.37 -11.78
N ALA A 92 -21.20 -28.61 -12.26
CA ALA A 92 -22.47 -29.32 -12.29
C ALA A 92 -22.57 -30.31 -11.12
N THR A 93 -23.70 -30.29 -10.42
CA THR A 93 -24.04 -31.27 -9.41
C THR A 93 -24.20 -32.66 -10.02
N MET A 94 -23.67 -33.68 -9.36
CA MET A 94 -23.73 -35.08 -9.79
C MET A 94 -23.95 -36.02 -8.62
N LYS A 95 -24.43 -37.23 -8.92
CA LYS A 95 -24.41 -38.36 -7.98
C LYS A 95 -23.27 -39.30 -8.31
N LEU A 96 -22.55 -39.72 -7.28
CA LEU A 96 -21.54 -40.78 -7.37
C LEU A 96 -21.80 -41.84 -6.29
N SER A 97 -21.23 -43.02 -6.47
CA SER A 97 -21.22 -44.06 -5.44
C SER A 97 -19.81 -44.18 -4.86
N ALA A 98 -19.71 -44.36 -3.55
CA ALA A 98 -18.44 -44.49 -2.85
C ALA A 98 -18.51 -45.59 -1.79
N TYR A 99 -17.40 -46.28 -1.55
CA TYR A 99 -17.29 -47.32 -0.53
C TYR A 99 -16.59 -46.78 0.72
N LEU A 100 -17.06 -47.19 1.90
CA LEU A 100 -16.43 -46.87 3.17
C LEU A 100 -15.07 -47.56 3.29
N ALA A 101 -13.98 -46.79 3.23
CA ALA A 101 -12.62 -47.29 3.21
C ALA A 101 -11.97 -47.31 4.60
N HIS A 102 -12.40 -46.42 5.51
CA HIS A 102 -11.84 -46.32 6.85
C HIS A 102 -12.84 -45.72 7.85
N ILE A 103 -12.74 -46.15 9.12
CA ILE A 103 -13.49 -45.61 10.24
C ILE A 103 -12.45 -45.25 11.32
N GLY A 104 -12.32 -43.96 11.58
CA GLY A 104 -11.47 -43.39 12.62
C GLY A 104 -12.23 -43.14 13.92
N GLU A 105 -11.62 -42.41 14.85
CA GLU A 105 -12.25 -41.95 16.08
C GLU A 105 -13.30 -40.87 15.82
N HIS A 106 -12.95 -39.87 14.99
CA HIS A 106 -13.79 -38.71 14.68
C HIS A 106 -14.20 -38.63 13.21
N CYS A 107 -13.66 -39.48 12.33
CA CYS A 107 -13.99 -39.47 10.91
C CYS A 107 -14.41 -40.82 10.30
N MET A 108 -15.11 -40.76 9.17
CA MET A 108 -15.35 -41.89 8.26
C MET A 108 -14.92 -41.50 6.85
N ILE A 109 -14.04 -42.28 6.22
CA ILE A 109 -13.53 -41.96 4.88
C ILE A 109 -14.18 -42.85 3.83
N TYR A 110 -14.90 -42.24 2.90
CA TYR A 110 -15.48 -42.88 1.72
C TYR A 110 -14.63 -42.57 0.48
N VAL A 111 -14.46 -43.57 -0.39
CA VAL A 111 -13.71 -43.43 -1.65
C VAL A 111 -14.61 -43.72 -2.84
N GLU A 112 -14.63 -42.84 -3.83
CA GLU A 112 -15.40 -43.00 -5.06
C GLU A 112 -15.14 -44.37 -5.70
N ASN A 113 -16.23 -45.06 -6.08
CA ASN A 113 -16.14 -46.34 -6.75
C ASN A 113 -15.35 -46.22 -8.06
N ASN A 114 -14.48 -47.20 -8.31
CA ASN A 114 -13.53 -47.24 -9.44
C ASN A 114 -12.33 -46.28 -9.31
N LYS A 115 -12.17 -45.60 -8.18
CA LYS A 115 -10.91 -44.96 -7.79
C LYS A 115 -10.19 -45.85 -6.77
N THR A 116 -8.86 -45.88 -6.84
CA THR A 116 -8.04 -46.69 -5.93
C THR A 116 -7.08 -45.78 -5.20
N VAL A 117 -7.30 -45.62 -3.89
CA VAL A 117 -6.34 -44.99 -2.98
C VAL A 117 -5.65 -46.09 -2.19
N PHE A 118 -4.33 -46.01 -2.02
CA PHE A 118 -3.59 -46.98 -1.22
C PHE A 118 -4.09 -46.95 0.24
N PRO A 119 -4.35 -48.10 0.89
CA PRO A 119 -4.86 -48.12 2.27
C PRO A 119 -4.01 -47.30 3.24
N GLN A 120 -2.69 -47.27 3.05
CA GLN A 120 -1.77 -46.47 3.87
C GLN A 120 -2.04 -44.96 3.76
N LYS A 121 -2.46 -44.48 2.58
CA LYS A 121 -2.81 -43.06 2.37
C LYS A 121 -4.14 -42.72 3.04
N VAL A 122 -5.13 -43.62 2.95
CA VAL A 122 -6.41 -43.45 3.65
C VAL A 122 -6.20 -43.44 5.17
N SER A 123 -5.42 -44.38 5.71
CA SER A 123 -5.08 -44.39 7.13
C SER A 123 -4.26 -43.18 7.56
N ALA A 124 -3.33 -42.69 6.73
CA ALA A 124 -2.57 -41.49 7.05
C ALA A 124 -3.48 -40.25 7.15
N LEU A 125 -4.45 -40.10 6.25
CA LEU A 125 -5.44 -39.01 6.31
C LEU A 125 -6.35 -39.15 7.54
N ALA A 126 -6.82 -40.36 7.85
CA ALA A 126 -7.64 -40.59 9.04
C ALA A 126 -6.87 -40.25 10.33
N ASN A 127 -5.63 -40.71 10.46
CA ASN A 127 -4.79 -40.39 11.62
C ASN A 127 -4.49 -38.90 11.69
N ALA A 128 -4.20 -38.24 10.57
CA ALA A 128 -4.04 -36.79 10.54
C ALA A 128 -5.30 -36.07 11.04
N PHE A 129 -6.48 -36.55 10.64
CA PHE A 129 -7.75 -36.00 11.09
C PHE A 129 -7.98 -36.20 12.58
N ASP A 130 -7.88 -37.43 13.07
CA ASP A 130 -8.21 -37.77 14.46
C ASP A 130 -7.15 -37.26 15.47
N GLU A 131 -5.87 -37.33 15.13
CA GLU A 131 -4.78 -37.02 16.08
C GLU A 131 -4.38 -35.54 16.06
N ASN A 132 -4.51 -34.85 14.92
CA ASN A 132 -4.05 -33.47 14.76
C ASN A 132 -5.19 -32.50 14.43
N ILE A 133 -5.95 -32.74 13.37
CA ILE A 133 -6.91 -31.74 12.86
C ILE A 133 -8.08 -31.57 13.84
N TYR A 134 -8.82 -32.63 14.12
CA TYR A 134 -10.02 -32.59 14.93
C TYR A 134 -9.78 -32.01 16.34
N PRO A 135 -8.85 -32.53 17.16
CA PRO A 135 -8.64 -32.01 18.51
C PRO A 135 -8.16 -30.55 18.51
N ASN A 136 -7.25 -30.17 17.61
CA ASN A 136 -6.74 -28.79 17.58
C ASN A 136 -7.80 -27.80 17.07
N LEU A 137 -8.54 -28.14 16.01
CA LEU A 137 -9.55 -27.23 15.45
C LEU A 137 -10.77 -27.09 16.35
N THR A 138 -11.24 -28.17 16.96
CA THR A 138 -12.35 -28.09 17.92
C THR A 138 -11.98 -27.34 19.20
N THR A 139 -10.70 -27.30 19.55
CA THR A 139 -10.20 -26.49 20.68
C THR A 139 -10.18 -25.01 20.35
N VAL A 140 -9.77 -24.63 19.14
CA VAL A 140 -9.57 -23.22 18.75
C VAL A 140 -10.83 -22.60 18.15
N LEU A 141 -11.52 -23.30 17.26
CA LEU A 141 -12.73 -22.83 16.58
C LEU A 141 -13.97 -23.29 17.34
N GLY A 142 -13.97 -24.54 17.80
CA GLY A 142 -15.11 -25.13 18.49
C GLY A 142 -15.60 -26.46 17.97
N PRO A 143 -16.53 -27.09 18.70
CA PRO A 143 -17.16 -28.30 18.20
C PRO A 143 -18.05 -27.97 16.99
N GLU A 144 -18.04 -28.91 16.05
CA GLU A 144 -19.06 -29.12 15.03
C GLU A 144 -20.37 -29.64 15.64
N PRO A 145 -21.47 -29.74 14.87
CA PRO A 145 -22.66 -30.47 15.32
C PRO A 145 -22.32 -31.92 15.64
N ASN A 146 -22.47 -32.34 16.90
CA ASN A 146 -22.19 -33.72 17.32
C ASN A 146 -23.18 -34.21 18.40
N PRO A 147 -23.99 -35.26 18.14
CA PRO A 147 -24.05 -36.00 16.88
C PRO A 147 -24.58 -35.12 15.75
N GLY A 148 -24.24 -35.52 14.54
CA GLY A 148 -24.62 -34.87 13.31
C GLY A 148 -26.12 -34.86 13.02
N ILE A 149 -26.52 -34.18 11.95
CA ILE A 149 -27.93 -34.09 11.52
C ILE A 149 -28.54 -35.47 11.20
N ASP A 150 -27.73 -36.45 10.79
CA ASP A 150 -28.11 -37.84 10.56
C ASP A 150 -27.93 -38.74 11.80
N GLY A 151 -27.55 -38.17 12.94
CA GLY A 151 -27.24 -38.87 14.18
C GLY A 151 -25.84 -39.48 14.24
N ASN A 152 -25.03 -39.35 13.18
CA ASN A 152 -23.65 -39.86 13.14
C ASN A 152 -22.73 -38.99 14.01
N PRO A 153 -21.97 -39.55 14.96
CA PRO A 153 -21.03 -38.78 15.78
C PRO A 153 -19.67 -38.53 15.09
N LYS A 154 -19.51 -38.90 13.82
CA LYS A 154 -18.25 -38.77 13.05
C LYS A 154 -18.44 -37.93 11.80
N VAL A 155 -17.45 -37.11 11.47
CA VAL A 155 -17.39 -36.34 10.23
C VAL A 155 -17.09 -37.25 9.04
N VAL A 156 -17.88 -37.13 7.97
CA VAL A 156 -17.66 -37.91 6.75
C VAL A 156 -16.68 -37.18 5.82
N ILE A 157 -15.65 -37.89 5.36
CA ILE A 157 -14.69 -37.40 4.36
C ILE A 157 -14.90 -38.17 3.06
N LEU A 158 -15.30 -37.48 1.99
CA LEU A 158 -15.50 -38.09 0.68
C LEU A 158 -14.31 -37.81 -0.25
N LEU A 159 -13.57 -38.86 -0.61
CA LEU A 159 -12.52 -38.82 -1.62
C LEU A 159 -13.10 -39.14 -3.01
N TYR A 160 -13.15 -38.16 -3.90
CA TYR A 160 -13.59 -38.35 -5.29
C TYR A 160 -12.79 -37.50 -6.28
N ASP A 161 -12.93 -37.78 -7.57
CA ASP A 161 -12.25 -37.02 -8.62
C ASP A 161 -12.96 -35.69 -8.92
N PHE A 162 -12.33 -34.58 -8.54
CA PHE A 162 -12.87 -33.24 -8.72
C PHE A 162 -12.88 -32.81 -10.20
N ARG A 163 -12.06 -33.46 -11.04
CA ARG A 163 -11.86 -33.17 -12.48
C ARG A 163 -11.27 -31.79 -12.79
N ASP A 164 -10.83 -31.08 -11.76
CA ASP A 164 -10.08 -29.83 -11.81
C ASP A 164 -8.89 -29.91 -10.83
N PRO A 165 -7.64 -29.96 -11.31
CA PRO A 165 -6.47 -30.05 -10.44
C PRO A 165 -6.21 -28.76 -9.64
N ALA A 166 -6.96 -27.68 -9.91
CA ALA A 166 -6.86 -26.42 -9.19
C ALA A 166 -7.54 -26.46 -7.80
N ILE A 167 -8.38 -27.46 -7.53
CA ILE A 167 -9.21 -27.54 -6.33
C ILE A 167 -8.89 -28.86 -5.63
N VAL A 168 -8.55 -28.79 -4.35
CA VAL A 168 -8.13 -29.96 -3.55
C VAL A 168 -9.09 -30.31 -2.42
N GLY A 169 -9.94 -29.36 -2.01
CA GLY A 169 -10.96 -29.51 -1.00
C GLY A 169 -12.19 -28.67 -1.32
N SER A 170 -13.32 -29.05 -0.73
CA SER A 170 -14.52 -28.21 -0.68
C SER A 170 -15.42 -28.59 0.50
N PHE A 171 -16.20 -27.61 0.94
CA PHE A 171 -17.27 -27.73 1.92
C PHE A 171 -18.58 -27.16 1.35
N TYR A 172 -19.71 -27.83 1.68
CA TYR A 172 -21.05 -27.38 1.33
C TYR A 172 -21.96 -27.35 2.56
N GLY A 173 -22.24 -26.14 3.07
CA GLY A 173 -23.07 -25.97 4.27
C GLY A 173 -24.51 -26.47 4.15
N GLY A 174 -25.05 -26.59 2.92
CA GLY A 174 -26.37 -27.17 2.69
C GLY A 174 -26.49 -28.66 3.08
N ASP A 175 -25.36 -29.33 3.34
CA ASP A 175 -25.36 -30.68 3.92
C ASP A 175 -25.71 -30.71 5.41
N LEU A 176 -25.57 -29.58 6.13
CA LEU A 176 -25.90 -29.47 7.56
C LEU A 176 -27.33 -28.96 7.81
N GLU A 177 -28.00 -28.40 6.79
CA GLU A 177 -29.30 -27.75 6.97
C GLU A 177 -30.48 -28.75 6.98
N PRO A 178 -31.40 -28.68 7.98
CA PRO A 178 -32.59 -29.55 8.03
C PRO A 178 -33.51 -29.47 6.82
N ASP A 179 -33.66 -28.25 6.28
CA ASP A 179 -34.43 -27.96 5.07
C ASP A 179 -33.53 -27.86 3.83
N GLY A 180 -32.33 -28.47 3.88
CA GLY A 180 -31.34 -28.44 2.82
C GLY A 180 -31.87 -28.89 1.45
N HIS A 181 -31.18 -28.45 0.40
CA HIS A 181 -31.60 -28.65 -1.00
C HIS A 181 -31.81 -30.13 -1.35
N THR A 182 -32.49 -30.40 -2.47
CA THR A 182 -32.69 -31.78 -2.98
C THR A 182 -31.38 -32.53 -3.23
N ASP A 183 -30.29 -31.78 -3.34
CA ASP A 183 -28.96 -32.26 -3.69
C ASP A 183 -28.00 -32.24 -2.49
N SER A 184 -28.57 -32.27 -1.28
CA SER A 184 -27.85 -32.37 0.00
C SER A 184 -27.62 -33.83 0.41
N ASN A 185 -26.47 -34.11 1.02
CA ASN A 185 -26.13 -35.38 1.65
C ASN A 185 -26.62 -35.50 3.10
N ARG A 186 -27.13 -34.40 3.68
CA ARG A 186 -27.73 -34.33 5.02
C ARG A 186 -26.87 -34.99 6.10
N ARG A 187 -25.61 -34.58 6.19
CA ARG A 187 -24.59 -35.08 7.11
C ARG A 187 -23.41 -34.12 7.21
N GLU A 188 -22.68 -34.17 8.32
CA GLU A 188 -21.47 -33.39 8.57
C GLU A 188 -20.34 -33.98 7.73
N MET A 189 -20.02 -33.33 6.62
CA MET A 189 -19.05 -33.87 5.68
C MET A 189 -18.19 -32.82 4.99
N ILE A 190 -17.00 -33.27 4.59
CA ILE A 190 -16.06 -32.53 3.75
C ILE A 190 -15.68 -33.36 2.52
N TYR A 191 -15.31 -32.67 1.45
CA TYR A 191 -15.00 -33.24 0.16
C TYR A 191 -13.53 -33.00 -0.16
N LEU A 192 -12.80 -34.04 -0.58
CA LEU A 192 -11.38 -33.92 -0.93
C LEU A 192 -11.07 -34.61 -2.25
N ASP A 193 -10.14 -34.04 -3.02
CA ASP A 193 -9.76 -34.62 -4.31
C ASP A 193 -8.96 -35.92 -4.12
N VAL A 194 -9.42 -36.98 -4.79
CA VAL A 194 -8.83 -38.32 -4.69
C VAL A 194 -7.41 -38.37 -5.29
N THR A 195 -7.11 -37.52 -6.27
CA THR A 195 -5.77 -37.48 -6.89
C THR A 195 -4.77 -36.84 -5.94
N ALA A 196 -5.13 -35.72 -5.32
CA ALA A 196 -4.34 -35.08 -4.27
C ALA A 196 -4.11 -36.04 -3.09
N ALA A 197 -5.14 -36.76 -2.64
CA ALA A 197 -5.03 -37.77 -1.58
C ALA A 197 -4.02 -38.89 -1.89
N MET A 198 -3.86 -39.25 -3.17
CA MET A 198 -2.87 -40.26 -3.59
C MET A 198 -1.45 -39.71 -3.61
N LEU A 199 -1.27 -38.45 -4.04
CA LEU A 199 0.04 -37.89 -4.39
C LEU A 199 0.67 -37.05 -3.28
N GLU A 200 -0.13 -36.34 -2.48
CA GLU A 200 0.33 -35.21 -1.65
C GLU A 200 -0.23 -35.32 -0.22
N THR A 201 0.47 -36.05 0.67
CA THR A 201 -0.04 -36.38 2.02
C THR A 201 -0.30 -35.13 2.88
N ASP A 202 0.65 -34.19 2.93
CA ASP A 202 0.51 -33.03 3.82
C ASP A 202 -0.49 -32.02 3.26
N ARG A 203 -0.51 -31.84 1.93
CA ARG A 203 -1.48 -30.97 1.25
C ARG A 203 -2.92 -31.47 1.41
N ILE A 204 -3.16 -32.79 1.33
CA ILE A 204 -4.52 -33.31 1.54
C ILE A 204 -4.97 -33.19 3.00
N ALA A 205 -4.04 -33.31 3.96
CA ALA A 205 -4.33 -33.07 5.37
C ALA A 205 -4.59 -31.57 5.63
N ALA A 206 -3.83 -30.67 5.02
CA ALA A 206 -4.08 -29.23 5.06
C ALA A 206 -5.46 -28.87 4.48
N ALA A 207 -5.82 -29.44 3.34
CA ALA A 207 -7.15 -29.28 2.75
C ALA A 207 -8.25 -29.81 3.69
N ALA A 208 -8.05 -30.98 4.31
CA ALA A 208 -8.99 -31.50 5.29
C ALA A 208 -9.18 -30.56 6.50
N ALA A 209 -8.10 -29.94 7.00
CA ALA A 209 -8.18 -28.95 8.08
C ALA A 209 -8.94 -27.70 7.65
N HIS A 210 -8.67 -27.20 6.44
CA HIS A 210 -9.34 -26.04 5.85
C HIS A 210 -10.85 -26.27 5.68
N GLU A 211 -11.25 -27.39 5.07
CA GLU A 211 -12.67 -27.68 4.87
C GLU A 211 -13.40 -28.00 6.19
N PHE A 212 -12.72 -28.63 7.15
CA PHE A 212 -13.30 -28.86 8.47
C PHE A 212 -13.49 -27.55 9.25
N ALA A 213 -12.60 -26.58 9.07
CA ALA A 213 -12.78 -25.24 9.61
C ALA A 213 -14.02 -24.56 9.04
N HIS A 214 -14.26 -24.64 7.71
CA HIS A 214 -15.51 -24.14 7.13
C HIS A 214 -16.74 -24.82 7.73
N LEU A 215 -16.71 -26.14 7.94
CA LEU A 215 -17.81 -26.87 8.57
C LEU A 215 -18.10 -26.35 9.97
N ILE A 216 -17.07 -26.23 10.81
CA ILE A 216 -17.21 -25.68 12.16
C ILE A 216 -17.75 -24.25 12.07
N VAL A 217 -17.08 -23.34 11.36
CA VAL A 217 -17.47 -21.93 11.27
C VAL A 217 -18.90 -21.79 10.74
N TYR A 218 -19.29 -22.51 9.70
CA TYR A 218 -20.66 -22.51 9.19
C TYR A 218 -21.69 -22.87 10.26
N TYR A 219 -21.42 -23.89 11.08
CA TYR A 219 -22.32 -24.22 12.18
C TYR A 219 -22.34 -23.12 13.24
N ARG A 220 -21.16 -22.69 13.66
CA ARG A 220 -20.97 -21.85 14.84
C ARG A 220 -21.44 -20.42 14.65
N ASP A 221 -21.05 -19.84 13.54
CA ASP A 221 -21.28 -18.44 13.19
C ASP A 221 -22.63 -18.28 12.48
N PHE A 222 -22.93 -19.14 11.50
CA PHE A 222 -24.17 -18.99 10.73
C PHE A 222 -25.37 -19.77 11.30
N MET A 223 -25.22 -21.04 11.67
CA MET A 223 -26.39 -21.86 12.06
C MET A 223 -26.88 -21.62 13.49
N LEU A 224 -26.00 -21.32 14.44
CA LEU A 224 -26.37 -21.05 15.83
C LEU A 224 -26.95 -19.66 16.04
N ASP A 225 -26.74 -18.75 15.09
CA ASP A 225 -27.27 -17.41 15.09
C ASP A 225 -28.79 -17.34 14.95
N ASP A 226 -29.39 -16.22 15.39
CA ASP A 226 -30.82 -15.98 15.25
C ASP A 226 -31.21 -16.10 13.76
N PRO A 227 -32.05 -17.09 13.38
CA PRO A 227 -32.40 -17.32 11.97
C PRO A 227 -33.05 -16.11 11.29
N ARG A 228 -33.54 -15.13 12.06
CA ARG A 228 -34.13 -13.89 11.54
C ARG A 228 -33.09 -12.82 11.18
N ARG A 229 -31.85 -13.00 11.61
CA ARG A 229 -30.78 -11.99 11.53
C ARG A 229 -29.47 -12.53 10.98
N ARG A 230 -29.25 -13.85 11.02
CA ARG A 230 -28.02 -14.50 10.57
C ARG A 230 -27.65 -14.07 9.15
N THR A 231 -26.38 -13.74 8.98
CA THR A 231 -25.72 -13.47 7.71
C THR A 231 -24.48 -14.33 7.62
N ARG A 232 -23.89 -14.42 6.43
CA ARG A 232 -22.64 -15.18 6.25
C ARG A 232 -21.48 -14.26 6.63
N GLU A 233 -20.52 -14.83 7.35
CA GLU A 233 -19.23 -14.19 7.61
C GLU A 233 -18.63 -13.59 6.33
N ALA A 234 -17.93 -12.47 6.49
CA ALA A 234 -17.19 -11.83 5.42
C ALA A 234 -16.18 -12.83 4.83
N VAL A 235 -16.22 -13.02 3.51
CA VAL A 235 -15.44 -14.09 2.84
C VAL A 235 -13.94 -14.02 3.16
N TRP A 236 -13.37 -12.82 3.26
CA TRP A 236 -11.96 -12.65 3.62
C TRP A 236 -11.65 -13.16 5.04
N LEU A 237 -12.59 -13.00 5.96
CA LEU A 237 -12.45 -13.46 7.35
C LEU A 237 -12.69 -14.97 7.45
N GLU A 238 -13.73 -15.50 6.77
CA GLU A 238 -14.01 -16.94 6.69
C GLU A 238 -12.81 -17.72 6.11
N GLU A 239 -12.26 -17.26 4.99
CA GLU A 239 -11.11 -17.89 4.35
C GLU A 239 -9.83 -17.71 5.19
N GLY A 240 -9.68 -16.57 5.87
CA GLY A 240 -8.61 -16.37 6.83
C GLY A 240 -8.65 -17.37 7.99
N LEU A 241 -9.83 -17.65 8.55
CA LEU A 241 -10.03 -18.66 9.60
C LEU A 241 -9.68 -20.07 9.09
N ALA A 242 -10.10 -20.40 7.88
CA ALA A 242 -9.81 -21.70 7.27
C ALA A 242 -8.32 -21.88 6.92
N MET A 243 -7.62 -20.82 6.51
CA MET A 243 -6.17 -20.84 6.31
C MET A 243 -5.42 -20.93 7.65
N TYR A 244 -5.83 -20.15 8.66
CA TYR A 244 -5.28 -20.23 10.01
C TYR A 244 -5.47 -21.62 10.63
N ALA A 245 -6.58 -22.30 10.33
CA ALA A 245 -6.80 -23.67 10.76
C ALA A 245 -5.74 -24.66 10.24
N GLN A 246 -5.21 -24.46 9.03
CA GLN A 246 -4.10 -25.27 8.53
C GLN A 246 -2.85 -25.11 9.42
N LEU A 247 -2.54 -23.88 9.84
CA LEU A 247 -1.45 -23.60 10.77
C LEU A 247 -1.67 -24.25 12.13
N VAL A 248 -2.88 -24.10 12.70
CA VAL A 248 -3.26 -24.68 13.99
C VAL A 248 -3.16 -26.21 13.98
N ALA A 249 -3.49 -26.85 12.84
CA ALA A 249 -3.39 -28.29 12.65
C ALA A 249 -1.96 -28.78 12.34
N GLY A 250 -0.97 -27.89 12.24
CA GLY A 250 0.43 -28.22 11.99
C GLY A 250 0.82 -28.32 10.51
N TYR A 251 -0.01 -27.77 9.60
CA TYR A 251 0.17 -27.83 8.15
C TYR A 251 0.36 -26.45 7.50
N GLY A 252 0.77 -25.43 8.28
CA GLY A 252 0.89 -24.04 7.82
C GLY A 252 1.81 -23.83 6.60
N GLU A 253 2.88 -24.63 6.46
CA GLU A 253 3.80 -24.58 5.30
C GLU A 253 3.09 -24.86 3.95
N SER A 254 1.90 -25.50 3.97
CA SER A 254 1.10 -25.72 2.76
C SER A 254 0.58 -24.41 2.14
N ALA A 255 0.61 -23.30 2.90
CA ALA A 255 0.15 -21.98 2.50
C ALA A 255 1.28 -20.99 2.16
N ASP A 256 2.53 -21.47 2.01
CA ASP A 256 3.70 -20.62 1.73
C ASP A 256 3.59 -19.86 0.41
N LEU A 257 2.94 -20.45 -0.61
CA LEU A 257 2.76 -19.82 -1.92
C LEU A 257 1.77 -18.65 -1.84
N GLU A 258 0.72 -18.79 -1.04
CA GLU A 258 -0.29 -17.76 -0.74
C GLU A 258 0.35 -16.60 0.00
N LEU A 259 1.08 -16.88 1.09
CA LEU A 259 1.84 -15.88 1.85
C LEU A 259 2.86 -15.15 0.97
N PHE A 260 3.62 -15.89 0.16
CA PHE A 260 4.56 -15.29 -0.78
C PHE A 260 3.84 -14.42 -1.82
N SER A 261 2.71 -14.88 -2.38
CA SER A 261 1.94 -14.11 -3.35
C SER A 261 1.44 -12.78 -2.78
N PHE A 262 0.99 -12.77 -1.52
CA PHE A 262 0.62 -11.57 -0.79
C PHE A 262 1.83 -10.66 -0.50
N SER A 263 2.96 -11.22 -0.03
CA SER A 263 4.14 -10.42 0.30
C SER A 263 4.69 -9.67 -0.90
N GLN A 264 4.55 -10.20 -2.12
CA GLN A 264 4.93 -9.51 -3.36
C GLN A 264 3.90 -8.48 -3.84
N GLN A 265 2.71 -8.43 -3.24
CA GLN A 265 1.60 -7.56 -3.65
C GLN A 265 0.91 -6.92 -2.42
N PRO A 266 1.63 -6.17 -1.57
CA PRO A 266 1.08 -5.64 -0.31
C PRO A 266 0.00 -4.57 -0.52
N ASN A 267 -0.17 -4.06 -1.73
CA ASN A 267 -1.29 -3.20 -2.11
C ASN A 267 -2.54 -3.99 -2.53
N LYS A 268 -2.74 -5.14 -1.90
CA LYS A 268 -3.93 -5.97 -2.01
C LYS A 268 -4.92 -5.52 -0.93
N ASN A 269 -6.17 -5.28 -1.31
CA ASN A 269 -7.23 -4.94 -0.37
C ASN A 269 -7.60 -6.18 0.45
N LEU A 270 -7.35 -6.14 1.76
CA LEU A 270 -7.65 -7.24 2.68
C LEU A 270 -9.15 -7.57 2.73
N THR A 271 -10.00 -6.53 2.81
CA THR A 271 -11.44 -6.69 3.09
C THR A 271 -12.28 -6.97 1.84
N ARG A 272 -11.68 -6.89 0.65
CA ARG A 272 -12.38 -7.11 -0.61
C ARG A 272 -11.93 -8.39 -1.29
N TRP A 273 -12.69 -9.45 -1.03
CA TRP A 273 -12.49 -10.73 -1.68
C TRP A 273 -12.84 -10.67 -3.18
N ARG A 274 -11.84 -10.82 -4.05
CA ARG A 274 -12.07 -10.95 -5.49
C ARG A 274 -12.19 -12.40 -5.95
N GLY A 275 -11.70 -13.34 -5.15
CA GLY A 275 -11.63 -14.75 -5.48
C GLY A 275 -10.61 -15.03 -6.60
N GLY A 276 -9.99 -16.22 -6.56
CA GLY A 276 -9.07 -16.63 -7.60
C GLY A 276 -7.74 -15.86 -7.62
N PHE A 277 -7.26 -15.35 -6.49
CA PHE A 277 -5.86 -14.90 -6.38
C PHE A 277 -5.26 -15.47 -5.11
N LEU A 278 -4.08 -16.10 -5.21
CA LEU A 278 -3.35 -16.62 -4.04
C LEU A 278 -3.09 -15.54 -2.99
N SER A 279 -2.97 -14.28 -3.42
CA SER A 279 -2.79 -13.13 -2.50
C SER A 279 -4.03 -12.77 -1.69
N ASP A 280 -5.25 -13.15 -2.09
CA ASP A 280 -6.45 -13.02 -1.24
C ASP A 280 -6.32 -13.93 -0.01
N TYR A 281 -5.99 -15.21 -0.25
CA TYR A 281 -5.73 -16.20 0.78
C TYR A 281 -4.53 -15.81 1.65
N GLY A 282 -3.44 -15.36 1.04
CA GLY A 282 -2.23 -14.96 1.76
C GLY A 282 -2.43 -13.76 2.68
N ALA A 283 -3.16 -12.73 2.22
CA ALA A 283 -3.47 -11.56 3.05
C ALA A 283 -4.36 -11.95 4.24
N SER A 284 -5.41 -12.73 3.98
CA SER A 284 -6.35 -13.19 5.00
C SER A 284 -5.68 -14.10 6.01
N TYR A 285 -4.86 -15.05 5.55
CA TYR A 285 -4.08 -15.93 6.42
C TYR A 285 -3.13 -15.13 7.32
N ALA A 286 -2.33 -14.24 6.74
CA ALA A 286 -1.38 -13.41 7.49
C ALA A 286 -2.10 -12.56 8.53
N PHE A 287 -3.23 -11.93 8.18
CA PHE A 287 -4.00 -11.12 9.12
C PHE A 287 -4.61 -11.95 10.26
N LEU A 288 -5.22 -13.10 9.97
CA LEU A 288 -5.79 -13.96 11.01
C LEU A 288 -4.73 -14.56 11.93
N ALA A 289 -3.57 -14.98 11.38
CA ALA A 289 -2.45 -15.44 12.19
C ALA A 289 -1.95 -14.32 13.12
N TYR A 290 -1.76 -13.11 12.58
CA TYR A 290 -1.38 -11.94 13.37
C TYR A 290 -2.39 -11.64 14.48
N LEU A 291 -3.68 -11.56 14.15
CA LEU A 291 -4.75 -11.26 15.10
C LEU A 291 -4.82 -12.32 16.22
N ALA A 292 -4.70 -13.59 15.86
CA ALA A 292 -4.72 -14.70 16.82
C ALA A 292 -3.51 -14.70 17.77
N GLU A 293 -2.32 -14.34 17.29
CA GLU A 293 -1.12 -14.19 18.12
C GLU A 293 -1.19 -12.94 19.00
N ARG A 294 -1.66 -11.82 18.42
CA ARG A 294 -1.82 -10.53 19.09
C ARG A 294 -2.79 -10.59 20.25
N MET A 295 -3.89 -11.33 20.08
CA MET A 295 -4.97 -11.45 21.08
C MET A 295 -4.91 -12.75 21.89
N GLY A 296 -4.12 -13.73 21.45
CA GLY A 296 -4.03 -15.07 21.99
C GLY A 296 -5.08 -16.02 21.43
N ARG A 297 -4.74 -17.31 21.31
CA ARG A 297 -5.60 -18.35 20.71
C ARG A 297 -7.07 -18.40 21.20
N PRO A 298 -7.38 -18.20 22.50
CA PRO A 298 -8.78 -18.17 22.96
C PRO A 298 -9.63 -17.05 22.33
N PHE A 299 -9.02 -16.00 21.79
CA PHE A 299 -9.73 -14.94 21.07
C PHE A 299 -10.41 -15.46 19.81
N VAL A 300 -9.75 -16.37 19.06
CA VAL A 300 -10.30 -16.92 17.81
C VAL A 300 -11.63 -17.62 18.08
N ARG A 301 -11.73 -18.30 19.23
CA ARG A 301 -12.97 -18.91 19.67
C ARG A 301 -14.10 -17.90 19.91
N VAL A 302 -13.77 -16.76 20.51
CA VAL A 302 -14.74 -15.67 20.74
C VAL A 302 -15.18 -15.07 19.42
N LEU A 303 -14.27 -14.91 18.47
CA LEU A 303 -14.56 -14.39 17.13
C LEU A 303 -15.49 -15.33 16.35
N VAL A 304 -15.21 -16.64 16.33
CA VAL A 304 -16.05 -17.63 15.64
C VAL A 304 -17.46 -17.75 16.25
N ASP A 305 -17.64 -17.33 17.50
CA ASP A 305 -18.92 -17.35 18.21
C ASP A 305 -19.67 -16.00 18.15
N GLU A 306 -19.09 -14.98 17.51
CA GLU A 306 -19.66 -13.63 17.49
C GLU A 306 -20.70 -13.49 16.36
N PRO A 307 -21.97 -13.18 16.66
CA PRO A 307 -23.05 -13.09 15.66
C PRO A 307 -22.97 -11.92 14.66
N ARG A 308 -21.85 -11.20 14.63
CA ARG A 308 -21.65 -10.05 13.73
C ARG A 308 -20.51 -10.42 12.80
N ASP A 309 -20.68 -10.05 11.54
CA ASP A 309 -19.70 -10.40 10.50
C ASP A 309 -18.64 -9.30 10.29
N GLY A 310 -17.52 -9.71 9.73
CA GLY A 310 -16.45 -8.85 9.20
C GLY A 310 -15.80 -7.99 10.28
N ILE A 311 -15.57 -6.72 9.95
CA ILE A 311 -14.95 -5.78 10.91
C ILE A 311 -15.81 -5.63 12.16
N ALA A 312 -17.14 -5.63 12.02
CA ALA A 312 -18.04 -5.49 13.16
C ALA A 312 -17.96 -6.69 14.12
N GLY A 313 -17.72 -7.90 13.59
CA GLY A 313 -17.43 -9.11 14.35
C GLY A 313 -16.14 -9.00 15.14
N ILE A 314 -15.05 -8.60 14.48
CA ILE A 314 -13.75 -8.42 15.15
C ILE A 314 -13.82 -7.37 16.25
N GLU A 315 -14.46 -6.22 16.00
CA GLU A 315 -14.64 -5.17 17.01
C GLU A 315 -15.42 -5.68 18.23
N ALA A 316 -16.47 -6.45 18.01
CA ALA A 316 -17.27 -7.03 19.09
C ALA A 316 -16.50 -8.12 19.86
N ALA A 317 -15.71 -8.95 19.18
CA ALA A 317 -14.85 -9.94 19.81
C ALA A 317 -13.76 -9.27 20.65
N LEU A 318 -13.13 -8.19 20.14
CA LEU A 318 -12.13 -7.38 20.85
C LEU A 318 -12.73 -6.80 22.14
N ALA A 319 -13.93 -6.22 22.05
CA ALA A 319 -14.65 -5.71 23.21
C ALA A 319 -15.00 -6.83 24.21
N THR A 320 -15.39 -8.00 23.73
CA THR A 320 -15.77 -9.16 24.58
C THR A 320 -14.59 -9.67 25.41
N VAL A 321 -13.39 -9.70 24.85
CA VAL A 321 -12.17 -10.05 25.61
C VAL A 321 -11.61 -8.90 26.45
N GLY A 322 -12.28 -7.74 26.46
CA GLY A 322 -11.86 -6.56 27.21
C GLY A 322 -10.64 -5.83 26.62
N SER A 323 -10.36 -6.03 25.33
CA SER A 323 -9.32 -5.30 24.62
C SER A 323 -9.70 -3.83 24.46
N SER A 324 -8.71 -2.94 24.59
CA SER A 324 -8.87 -1.53 24.23
C SER A 324 -8.50 -1.24 22.77
N LEU A 325 -8.02 -2.26 22.03
CA LEU A 325 -7.67 -2.12 20.62
C LEU A 325 -8.95 -2.11 19.77
N THR A 326 -8.94 -1.30 18.72
CA THR A 326 -9.91 -1.39 17.61
C THR A 326 -9.34 -2.23 16.47
N PHE A 327 -10.19 -2.68 15.55
CA PHE A 327 -9.76 -3.32 14.30
C PHE A 327 -8.76 -2.44 13.56
N ASP A 328 -9.06 -1.15 13.46
CA ASP A 328 -8.23 -0.15 12.82
C ASP A 328 -6.81 -0.08 13.41
N GLN A 329 -6.65 -0.23 14.74
CA GLN A 329 -5.34 -0.27 15.38
C GLN A 329 -4.62 -1.60 15.15
N VAL A 330 -5.34 -2.72 15.19
CA VAL A 330 -4.76 -4.04 14.85
C VAL A 330 -4.29 -4.07 13.40
N PHE A 331 -5.06 -3.46 12.49
CA PHE A 331 -4.69 -3.34 11.08
C PHE A 331 -3.46 -2.46 10.88
N ASP A 332 -3.35 -1.31 11.58
CA ASP A 332 -2.15 -0.47 11.54
C ASP A 332 -0.90 -1.23 12.00
N ASP A 333 -1.01 -1.95 13.12
CA ASP A 333 0.11 -2.77 13.63
C ASP A 333 0.46 -3.90 12.64
N TRP A 334 -0.53 -4.57 12.04
CA TRP A 334 -0.35 -5.63 11.05
C TRP A 334 0.36 -5.13 9.78
N VAL A 335 -0.01 -3.93 9.29
CA VAL A 335 0.67 -3.28 8.17
C VAL A 335 2.16 -3.09 8.45
N LEU A 336 2.52 -2.71 9.67
CA LEU A 336 3.91 -2.52 10.07
C LEU A 336 4.61 -3.86 10.34
N ALA A 337 3.91 -4.86 10.91
CA ALA A 337 4.43 -6.20 11.14
C ALA A 337 4.87 -6.87 9.82
N ASN A 338 4.02 -6.80 8.79
CA ASN A 338 4.34 -7.32 7.45
C ASN A 338 5.62 -6.73 6.84
N PHE A 339 6.01 -5.53 7.26
CA PHE A 339 7.21 -4.85 6.77
C PHE A 339 8.44 -5.15 7.63
N LEU A 340 8.29 -5.03 8.96
CA LEU A 340 9.39 -5.06 9.91
C LEU A 340 9.83 -6.47 10.29
N ASP A 341 8.92 -7.43 10.38
CA ASP A 341 9.18 -8.78 10.90
C ASP A 341 10.40 -9.45 10.23
N GLY A 342 10.29 -9.76 8.93
CA GLY A 342 11.39 -10.36 8.19
C GLY A 342 12.65 -9.47 8.11
N ARG A 343 12.52 -8.15 8.24
CA ARG A 343 13.66 -7.21 8.25
C ARG A 343 14.40 -7.25 9.59
N MET A 344 13.70 -7.39 10.72
CA MET A 344 14.36 -7.54 12.03
C MET A 344 15.15 -8.85 12.06
N HIS A 345 14.52 -9.97 11.65
CA HIS A 345 15.17 -11.27 11.58
C HIS A 345 16.38 -11.28 10.64
N ALA A 346 16.27 -10.66 9.46
CA ALA A 346 17.37 -10.60 8.50
C ALA A 346 18.58 -9.78 8.97
N ASN A 347 18.43 -8.94 10.00
CA ASN A 347 19.51 -8.11 10.57
C ASN A 347 19.88 -8.53 12.01
N ASP A 348 19.46 -9.73 12.45
CA ASP A 348 19.69 -10.25 13.81
C ASP A 348 19.22 -9.27 14.92
N LEU A 349 18.16 -8.50 14.64
CA LEU A 349 17.59 -7.53 15.57
C LEU A 349 16.51 -8.19 16.44
N PRO A 350 16.34 -7.75 17.71
CA PRO A 350 15.24 -8.20 18.55
C PRO A 350 13.88 -7.91 17.90
N GLU A 351 12.94 -8.84 18.07
CA GLU A 351 11.54 -8.62 17.68
C GLU A 351 10.98 -7.38 18.38
N LEU A 352 10.25 -6.57 17.60
CA LEU A 352 9.64 -5.35 18.08
C LEU A 352 8.13 -5.54 18.15
N GLY A 353 7.63 -6.09 19.26
CA GLY A 353 6.20 -6.14 19.51
C GLY A 353 5.61 -4.72 19.49
N PRO A 354 4.55 -4.45 18.70
CA PRO A 354 3.62 -5.42 18.11
C PRO A 354 3.84 -5.76 16.62
N TYR A 355 4.98 -5.39 16.05
CA TYR A 355 5.29 -5.49 14.62
C TYR A 355 6.08 -6.77 14.27
N CYS A 356 5.64 -7.91 14.79
CA CYS A 356 6.26 -9.22 14.53
C CYS A 356 5.20 -10.33 14.49
N TYR A 357 5.62 -11.49 14.02
CA TYR A 357 4.89 -12.75 14.02
C TYR A 357 5.60 -13.78 14.91
N GLU A 358 4.86 -14.67 15.56
CA GLU A 358 5.41 -15.82 16.27
C GLU A 358 5.55 -17.03 15.34
N ALA A 359 4.51 -17.36 14.57
CA ALA A 359 4.46 -18.57 13.75
C ALA A 359 4.83 -18.35 12.28
N LEU A 360 4.75 -17.10 11.80
CA LEU A 360 5.06 -16.74 10.41
C LEU A 360 6.36 -15.96 10.33
N SER A 361 6.94 -15.90 9.13
CA SER A 361 7.98 -14.92 8.82
C SER A 361 7.62 -14.22 7.52
N ILE A 362 7.27 -12.93 7.61
CA ILE A 362 6.79 -12.16 6.47
C ILE A 362 7.75 -11.00 6.19
N ALA A 363 8.17 -10.90 4.93
CA ALA A 363 8.92 -9.76 4.41
C ALA A 363 8.17 -9.20 3.20
N ALA A 364 7.24 -8.27 3.46
CA ALA A 364 6.51 -7.61 2.38
C ALA A 364 7.46 -6.82 1.47
N GLN A 365 7.21 -6.93 0.18
CA GLN A 365 7.99 -6.29 -0.87
C GLN A 365 7.82 -4.78 -0.82
N ASP A 366 8.95 -4.09 -0.83
CA ASP A 366 9.03 -2.65 -0.98
C ASP A 366 9.21 -2.23 -2.44
N GLN A 367 8.81 -1.00 -2.71
CA GLN A 367 9.25 -0.28 -3.90
C GLN A 367 10.58 0.39 -3.56
N ALA A 368 11.68 -0.32 -3.73
CA ALA A 368 13.02 0.23 -3.55
C ALA A 368 13.22 1.44 -4.48
N THR A 369 13.54 2.60 -3.91
CA THR A 369 13.86 3.79 -4.68
C THR A 369 15.37 3.84 -4.94
N GLN A 370 15.79 3.68 -6.21
CA GLN A 370 17.16 4.06 -6.63
C GLN A 370 17.26 5.54 -6.99
N ALA A 371 16.25 6.33 -6.61
CA ALA A 371 16.12 7.72 -7.01
C ALA A 371 17.09 8.61 -6.25
N LEU A 372 17.58 9.64 -6.93
CA LEU A 372 18.33 10.72 -6.29
C LEU A 372 17.42 11.48 -5.31
N LEU A 373 18.00 11.94 -4.21
CA LEU A 373 17.28 12.69 -3.16
C LEU A 373 17.54 14.20 -3.30
N PRO A 374 16.55 15.07 -3.05
CA PRO A 374 15.17 14.76 -2.72
C PRO A 374 14.43 14.03 -3.84
N HIS A 375 13.63 13.04 -3.48
CA HIS A 375 12.82 12.27 -4.42
C HIS A 375 11.36 12.66 -4.24
N VAL A 376 10.70 13.02 -5.34
CA VAL A 376 9.27 13.32 -5.38
C VAL A 376 8.56 12.23 -6.17
N GLY A 377 7.45 11.73 -5.64
CA GLY A 377 6.66 10.69 -6.29
C GLY A 377 5.16 10.88 -6.11
N ARG A 378 4.40 10.17 -6.94
CA ARG A 378 2.94 10.03 -6.81
C ARG A 378 2.58 8.57 -6.95
N LEU A 379 1.81 8.07 -6.01
CA LEU A 379 1.35 6.70 -5.97
C LEU A 379 -0.11 6.68 -5.52
N SER A 380 -0.68 5.49 -5.48
CA SER A 380 -2.00 5.27 -4.92
C SER A 380 -2.06 3.94 -4.20
N VAL A 381 -2.90 3.89 -3.17
CA VAL A 381 -3.09 2.72 -2.31
C VAL A 381 -4.52 2.23 -2.41
N GLN A 382 -4.72 0.92 -2.52
CA GLN A 382 -6.05 0.33 -2.45
C GLN A 382 -6.58 0.44 -1.02
N ASN A 383 -7.89 0.49 -0.87
CA ASN A 383 -8.55 0.43 0.42
C ASN A 383 -8.08 -0.80 1.23
N TYR A 384 -7.84 -0.66 2.53
CA TYR A 384 -7.27 -1.70 3.40
C TYR A 384 -6.06 -2.42 2.80
N ALA A 385 -5.14 -1.63 2.25
CA ALA A 385 -3.88 -2.08 1.67
C ALA A 385 -2.75 -1.07 1.95
N VAL A 386 -1.51 -1.39 1.54
CA VAL A 386 -0.33 -0.56 1.84
C VAL A 386 0.67 -0.43 0.68
N ARG A 387 1.41 0.69 0.68
CA ARG A 387 2.64 0.93 -0.08
C ARG A 387 3.82 1.08 0.86
N TYR A 388 4.92 0.39 0.56
CA TYR A 388 6.21 0.56 1.22
C TYR A 388 7.20 1.18 0.21
N ILE A 389 7.78 2.32 0.57
CA ILE A 389 8.73 3.06 -0.27
C ILE A 389 10.05 3.12 0.49
N GLU A 390 10.95 2.18 0.20
CA GLU A 390 12.23 2.04 0.89
C GLU A 390 13.31 2.93 0.25
N LEU A 391 14.09 3.59 1.10
CA LEU A 391 15.26 4.36 0.71
C LEU A 391 16.53 3.47 0.71
N PRO A 392 17.54 3.80 -0.10
CA PRO A 392 18.85 3.15 -0.01
C PRO A 392 19.44 3.24 1.40
N ARG A 393 20.40 2.35 1.72
CA ARG A 393 21.18 2.49 2.96
C ARG A 393 21.82 3.86 3.02
N MET A 394 21.75 4.50 4.18
CA MET A 394 22.41 5.78 4.42
C MET A 394 23.36 5.69 5.63
N ASP A 395 24.22 6.69 5.73
CA ASP A 395 25.01 6.91 6.95
C ASP A 395 24.05 7.22 8.10
N ALA A 396 24.29 6.68 9.29
CA ALA A 396 23.38 6.87 10.42
C ALA A 396 23.38 8.31 10.95
N THR A 397 24.32 9.16 10.55
CA THR A 397 24.29 10.60 10.85
C THR A 397 23.28 11.36 10.01
N CYS A 398 22.78 10.77 8.92
CA CYS A 398 21.78 11.40 8.07
C CYS A 398 20.38 11.41 8.73
N SER A 399 19.66 12.51 8.56
CA SER A 399 18.23 12.63 8.91
C SER A 399 17.38 12.59 7.65
N VAL A 400 16.35 11.75 7.62
CA VAL A 400 15.37 11.66 6.53
C VAL A 400 14.12 12.42 6.90
N ARG A 401 13.69 13.34 6.05
CA ARG A 401 12.37 13.97 6.12
C ARG A 401 11.45 13.44 5.03
N ALA A 402 10.30 12.94 5.45
CA ALA A 402 9.20 12.54 4.58
C ALA A 402 8.06 13.56 4.69
N VAL A 403 7.54 13.99 3.54
CA VAL A 403 6.31 14.79 3.45
C VAL A 403 5.35 14.03 2.54
N VAL A 404 4.10 13.90 2.98
CA VAL A 404 3.03 13.22 2.24
C VAL A 404 1.85 14.17 2.10
N ASP A 405 1.23 14.18 0.93
CA ASP A 405 -0.01 14.89 0.62
C ASP A 405 -1.00 13.88 0.04
N GLY A 406 -1.99 13.50 0.84
CA GLY A 406 -3.05 12.58 0.44
C GLY A 406 -4.18 13.28 -0.30
N GLU A 407 -4.92 12.53 -1.10
CA GLU A 407 -6.16 12.99 -1.70
C GLU A 407 -7.16 13.50 -0.65
N ASP A 408 -7.89 14.57 -0.97
CA ASP A 408 -8.85 15.21 -0.07
C ASP A 408 -9.85 14.19 0.51
N HIS A 409 -9.98 14.17 1.84
CA HIS A 409 -10.85 13.25 2.59
C HIS A 409 -10.52 11.76 2.47
N ALA A 410 -9.41 11.40 1.82
CA ALA A 410 -9.00 10.00 1.77
C ALA A 410 -8.64 9.49 3.19
N PRO A 411 -9.01 8.26 3.55
CA PRO A 411 -8.71 7.67 4.85
C PRO A 411 -7.26 7.15 4.90
N LEU A 412 -6.32 8.00 4.51
CA LEU A 412 -4.90 7.68 4.40
C LEU A 412 -4.19 7.86 5.72
N LEU A 413 -3.20 7.01 5.93
CA LEU A 413 -2.20 7.13 6.98
C LEU A 413 -0.84 6.87 6.40
N ALA A 414 0.16 7.45 7.05
CA ALA A 414 1.53 7.18 6.73
C ALA A 414 2.39 7.04 7.98
N ALA A 415 3.55 6.43 7.83
CA ALA A 415 4.59 6.44 8.85
C ALA A 415 5.96 6.51 8.18
N LEU A 416 6.87 7.27 8.80
CA LEU A 416 8.29 7.15 8.50
C LEU A 416 8.86 6.10 9.46
N VAL A 417 9.35 4.99 8.90
CA VAL A 417 9.89 3.86 9.64
C VAL A 417 11.40 3.85 9.46
N SER A 418 12.15 3.84 10.56
CA SER A 418 13.61 3.77 10.58
C SER A 418 14.07 2.53 11.35
N TRP A 419 15.03 1.77 10.84
CA TRP A 419 15.57 0.56 11.49
C TRP A 419 17.05 0.37 11.16
N ASP A 420 17.67 -0.72 11.65
CA ASP A 420 19.12 -0.95 11.58
C ASP A 420 19.87 0.19 12.31
N PRO A 421 19.73 0.28 13.66
CA PRO A 421 20.40 1.32 14.43
C PRO A 421 21.92 1.15 14.39
N ALA A 422 22.63 2.26 14.28
CA ALA A 422 24.09 2.22 14.28
C ALA A 422 24.64 1.83 15.66
N PRO A 423 25.70 1.00 15.74
CA PRO A 423 26.23 0.51 17.01
C PRO A 423 26.68 1.61 17.99
N GLU A 424 27.07 2.78 17.47
CA GLU A 424 27.44 3.93 18.29
C GLU A 424 26.25 4.62 19.01
N TYR A 425 25.01 4.23 18.70
CA TYR A 425 23.79 4.72 19.35
C TYR A 425 23.18 3.63 20.26
N ASP A 426 23.87 3.32 21.37
CA ASP A 426 23.57 2.22 22.30
C ASP A 426 22.16 2.23 22.94
N GLU A 427 21.40 3.33 22.83
CA GLU A 427 20.08 3.50 23.48
C GLU A 427 18.88 3.44 22.51
N LEU A 428 19.12 3.20 21.21
CA LEU A 428 18.04 3.22 20.22
C LEU A 428 17.26 1.88 20.16
N PRO A 429 15.93 1.92 20.00
CA PRO A 429 15.15 0.72 19.76
C PRO A 429 15.49 0.10 18.39
N PRO A 430 15.24 -1.21 18.17
CA PRO A 430 15.53 -1.90 16.91
C PRO A 430 14.92 -1.21 15.67
N ALA A 431 13.74 -0.62 15.85
CA ALA A 431 13.12 0.27 14.88
C ALA A 431 12.35 1.40 15.58
N ARG A 432 12.15 2.49 14.84
CA ARG A 432 11.39 3.68 15.24
C ARG A 432 10.31 3.94 14.17
N VAL A 433 9.07 4.05 14.61
CA VAL A 433 7.91 4.34 13.76
C VAL A 433 7.38 5.73 14.11
N LEU A 434 7.37 6.63 13.13
CA LEU A 434 6.85 8.00 13.28
C LEU A 434 5.56 8.15 12.47
N PRO A 435 4.38 8.02 13.10
CA PRO A 435 3.10 8.05 12.41
C PRO A 435 2.73 9.47 11.94
N MET A 436 2.00 9.53 10.84
CA MET A 436 1.44 10.73 10.22
C MET A 436 -0.05 10.46 9.95
N PHE A 437 -0.92 11.20 10.62
CA PHE A 437 -2.36 11.14 10.41
C PHE A 437 -2.75 12.13 9.31
N LEU A 438 -3.19 11.61 8.16
CA LEU A 438 -3.47 12.41 6.96
C LEU A 438 -4.96 12.79 6.82
N ASN A 439 -5.74 12.60 7.88
CA ASN A 439 -7.21 12.73 7.89
C ASN A 439 -7.75 14.12 8.28
N SER A 440 -6.89 15.14 8.36
CA SER A 440 -7.30 16.51 8.69
C SER A 440 -7.70 17.31 7.44
N LEU A 441 -8.32 18.49 7.62
CA LEU A 441 -8.72 19.42 6.53
C LEU A 441 -7.55 19.82 5.60
N THR A 442 -6.31 19.54 6.01
CA THR A 442 -5.11 19.51 5.18
C THR A 442 -4.60 18.08 5.20
N THR A 443 -4.80 17.33 4.11
CA THR A 443 -4.60 15.88 4.01
C THR A 443 -3.14 15.44 3.92
N GLY A 444 -2.23 16.26 4.41
CA GLY A 444 -0.81 15.98 4.40
C GLY A 444 -0.20 15.95 5.79
N GLY A 445 0.99 15.35 5.85
CA GLY A 445 1.74 15.17 7.07
C GLY A 445 3.21 15.07 6.76
N TRP A 446 4.04 15.28 7.76
CA TRP A 446 5.47 15.08 7.62
C TRP A 446 6.04 14.44 8.88
N ALA A 447 7.14 13.74 8.70
CA ALA A 447 7.92 13.16 9.78
C ALA A 447 9.40 13.30 9.44
N GLU A 448 10.23 13.42 10.46
CA GLU A 448 11.67 13.46 10.32
C GLU A 448 12.30 12.42 11.24
N SER A 449 13.17 11.58 10.68
CA SER A 449 13.75 10.47 11.43
C SER A 449 14.62 10.98 12.57
N GLY A 450 15.41 12.04 12.35
CA GLY A 450 16.63 12.26 13.13
C GLY A 450 17.71 11.25 12.76
N ASP A 451 18.84 11.31 13.45
CA ASP A 451 19.97 10.42 13.27
C ASP A 451 19.76 9.05 13.94
N GLY A 452 20.75 8.17 13.78
CA GLY A 452 20.92 6.92 14.50
C GLY A 452 20.59 5.64 13.75
N TYR A 453 19.99 5.72 12.55
CA TYR A 453 19.54 4.55 11.79
C TYR A 453 20.07 4.56 10.36
N HIS A 454 20.35 3.38 9.80
CA HIS A 454 20.86 3.24 8.44
C HIS A 454 19.78 3.03 7.38
N ARG A 455 18.59 2.63 7.80
CA ARG A 455 17.50 2.22 6.91
C ARG A 455 16.24 3.01 7.21
N HIS A 456 15.55 3.41 6.16
CA HIS A 456 14.34 4.21 6.26
C HIS A 456 13.35 3.81 5.16
N ALA A 457 12.07 3.84 5.49
CA ALA A 457 10.99 3.65 4.54
C ALA A 457 9.81 4.55 4.88
N LEU A 458 9.18 5.08 3.83
CA LEU A 458 7.86 5.69 3.94
C LEU A 458 6.82 4.58 3.71
N VAL A 459 5.95 4.39 4.69
CA VAL A 459 4.85 3.43 4.66
C VAL A 459 3.55 4.22 4.54
N VAL A 460 2.70 3.92 3.57
CA VAL A 460 1.41 4.62 3.35
C VAL A 460 0.30 3.60 3.14
N TRP A 461 -0.76 3.64 3.95
CA TRP A 461 -1.89 2.71 3.91
C TRP A 461 -3.22 3.43 4.04
N SER A 462 -4.33 2.71 3.87
CA SER A 462 -5.67 3.29 3.97
C SER A 462 -6.67 2.43 4.74
N ARG A 463 -7.70 3.08 5.30
CA ARG A 463 -8.78 2.47 6.11
C ARG A 463 -10.16 3.04 5.75
N GLY A 464 -10.68 2.65 4.60
CA GLY A 464 -12.01 3.05 4.11
C GLY A 464 -13.13 2.13 4.60
N ALA A 465 -14.22 2.06 3.84
CA ALA A 465 -15.33 1.15 4.16
C ALA A 465 -14.98 -0.31 3.82
N GLU A 466 -15.41 -1.26 4.65
CA GLU A 466 -15.20 -2.69 4.40
C GLU A 466 -15.73 -3.12 3.02
N GLY A 467 -14.92 -3.88 2.27
CA GLY A 467 -15.30 -4.41 0.96
C GLY A 467 -15.34 -3.38 -0.18
N ALA A 468 -15.12 -2.09 0.09
CA ALA A 468 -15.12 -1.04 -0.93
C ALA A 468 -13.90 -1.17 -1.87
N ASP A 469 -14.14 -1.01 -3.19
CA ASP A 469 -13.11 -1.04 -4.23
C ASP A 469 -12.51 0.34 -4.51
N GLU A 470 -12.15 1.04 -3.45
CA GLU A 470 -11.62 2.39 -3.56
C GLU A 470 -10.10 2.36 -3.60
N GLN A 471 -9.54 3.34 -4.31
CA GLN A 471 -8.12 3.56 -4.42
C GLN A 471 -7.85 5.05 -4.20
N TYR A 472 -6.93 5.35 -3.30
CA TYR A 472 -6.66 6.72 -2.87
C TYR A 472 -5.28 7.17 -3.32
N SER A 473 -5.20 8.33 -3.95
CA SER A 473 -3.94 8.87 -4.45
C SER A 473 -3.18 9.64 -3.37
N PHE A 474 -1.85 9.66 -3.46
CA PHE A 474 -1.01 10.52 -2.63
C PHE A 474 0.25 10.95 -3.39
N ALA A 475 0.70 12.18 -3.11
CA ALA A 475 2.02 12.66 -3.46
C ALA A 475 2.94 12.54 -2.24
N TYR A 476 4.23 12.33 -2.48
CA TYR A 476 5.21 12.33 -1.42
C TYR A 476 6.52 12.97 -1.86
N SER A 477 7.28 13.45 -0.89
CA SER A 477 8.65 13.94 -1.04
C SER A 477 9.51 13.32 0.06
N LEU A 478 10.66 12.76 -0.31
CA LEU A 478 11.67 12.22 0.61
C LEU A 478 12.95 13.02 0.43
N ALA A 479 13.49 13.57 1.50
CA ALA A 479 14.71 14.37 1.47
C ALA A 479 15.62 14.00 2.64
N VAL A 480 16.91 14.31 2.49
CA VAL A 480 17.94 14.01 3.50
C VAL A 480 18.59 15.33 3.92
N ASP A 481 18.97 15.40 5.21
CA ASP A 481 19.76 16.47 5.82
C ASP A 481 19.25 17.87 5.47
N GLN A 482 17.94 18.07 5.61
CA GLN A 482 17.29 19.32 5.25
C GLN A 482 17.73 20.45 6.20
N THR A 483 18.44 21.44 5.66
CA THR A 483 18.87 22.64 6.39
C THR A 483 17.77 23.69 6.52
N THR A 484 16.68 23.55 5.76
CA THR A 484 15.53 24.46 5.77
C THR A 484 14.26 23.73 6.23
N PRO A 485 13.27 24.45 6.79
CA PRO A 485 11.98 23.86 7.12
C PRO A 485 11.10 23.59 5.90
N VAL A 486 11.51 24.05 4.70
CA VAL A 486 10.73 23.95 3.47
C VAL A 486 11.20 22.75 2.66
N GLN A 487 10.29 21.83 2.36
CA GLN A 487 10.52 20.72 1.45
C GLN A 487 9.41 20.69 0.39
N PHE A 488 9.78 20.78 -0.88
CA PHE A 488 8.81 20.86 -1.97
C PHE A 488 8.26 19.49 -2.36
N LEU A 489 6.94 19.41 -2.54
CA LEU A 489 6.20 18.24 -3.01
C LEU A 489 6.13 18.12 -4.55
N ASP A 490 6.69 19.09 -5.28
CA ASP A 490 6.58 19.18 -6.74
C ASP A 490 7.92 19.39 -7.46
N VAL A 491 9.05 19.37 -6.73
CA VAL A 491 10.39 19.52 -7.31
C VAL A 491 11.35 18.55 -6.61
N GLY A 492 11.63 17.42 -7.26
CA GLY A 492 12.69 16.48 -6.88
C GLY A 492 14.04 16.83 -7.50
N SER A 493 15.07 16.10 -7.10
CA SER A 493 16.46 16.27 -7.57
C SER A 493 16.67 15.98 -9.06
N ASP A 494 15.77 15.20 -9.67
CA ASP A 494 15.70 14.91 -11.10
C ASP A 494 15.12 16.07 -11.93
N HIS A 495 14.49 17.05 -11.27
CA HIS A 495 13.93 18.21 -11.94
C HIS A 495 15.02 19.16 -12.45
N LEU A 496 14.89 19.62 -13.69
CA LEU A 496 15.93 20.38 -14.40
C LEU A 496 16.32 21.71 -13.71
N PHE A 497 15.42 22.26 -12.88
CA PHE A 497 15.64 23.49 -12.14
C PHE A 497 16.02 23.27 -10.66
N TYR A 498 16.06 22.01 -10.18
CA TYR A 498 16.24 21.70 -8.76
C TYR A 498 17.45 22.39 -8.14
N VAL A 499 18.64 22.25 -8.74
CA VAL A 499 19.88 22.81 -8.18
C VAL A 499 19.82 24.32 -7.98
N PHE A 500 19.15 25.04 -8.88
CA PHE A 500 18.99 26.50 -8.79
C PHE A 500 17.92 26.89 -7.76
N ILE A 501 16.87 26.08 -7.64
CA ILE A 501 15.83 26.26 -6.63
C ILE A 501 16.42 26.01 -5.25
N ALA A 502 17.18 24.93 -5.06
CA ALA A 502 17.83 24.60 -3.80
C ALA A 502 18.82 25.69 -3.36
N ASP A 503 19.69 26.18 -4.25
CA ASP A 503 20.63 27.28 -3.95
C ASP A 503 19.91 28.55 -3.49
N LEU A 504 18.82 28.94 -4.16
CA LEU A 504 18.07 30.14 -3.77
C LEU A 504 17.22 29.95 -2.51
N LEU A 505 16.75 28.73 -2.24
CA LEU A 505 16.00 28.41 -1.03
C LEU A 505 16.93 28.49 0.20
N GLU A 506 18.12 27.89 0.09
CA GLU A 506 19.14 27.92 1.15
C GLU A 506 19.59 29.35 1.49
N ARG A 507 19.61 30.24 0.49
CA ARG A 507 19.91 31.67 0.66
C ARG A 507 18.74 32.51 1.17
N GLY A 508 17.54 31.95 1.34
CA GLY A 508 16.34 32.69 1.74
C GLY A 508 15.73 33.58 0.65
N VAL A 509 16.22 33.52 -0.59
CA VAL A 509 15.74 34.33 -1.71
C VAL A 509 14.32 33.90 -2.14
N ILE A 510 14.05 32.60 -2.07
CA ILE A 510 12.75 32.00 -2.38
C ILE A 510 12.21 31.17 -1.20
N SER A 511 10.89 30.97 -1.16
CA SER A 511 10.23 30.14 -0.14
C SER A 511 9.17 29.17 -0.70
N GLY A 512 8.63 29.42 -1.91
CA GLY A 512 7.49 28.66 -2.43
C GLY A 512 6.15 29.13 -1.86
N ALA A 513 5.14 28.26 -1.86
CA ALA A 513 3.84 28.55 -1.26
C ALA A 513 3.24 27.29 -0.62
N GLN A 514 2.54 27.48 0.51
CA GLN A 514 1.75 26.41 1.12
C GLN A 514 0.42 26.23 0.39
N VAL A 515 0.02 24.98 0.18
CA VAL A 515 -1.21 24.63 -0.52
C VAL A 515 -1.97 23.57 0.30
N PRO A 516 -3.17 23.88 0.82
CA PRO A 516 -3.73 25.24 0.99
C PRO A 516 -2.88 26.08 1.96
N SER A 517 -3.10 27.40 2.01
CA SER A 517 -2.33 28.26 2.92
C SER A 517 -2.51 27.85 4.39
N GLY A 518 -1.40 27.72 5.12
CA GLY A 518 -1.40 27.24 6.51
C GLY A 518 -1.29 25.73 6.66
N SER A 519 -1.22 24.95 5.56
CA SER A 519 -1.14 23.48 5.62
C SER A 519 0.22 22.92 6.01
N GLY A 520 1.29 23.71 5.89
CA GLY A 520 2.67 23.21 5.96
C GLY A 520 3.11 22.39 4.74
N LEU A 521 2.26 22.19 3.73
CA LEU A 521 2.59 21.49 2.48
C LEU A 521 3.10 22.46 1.44
N TRP A 522 4.40 22.41 1.15
CA TRP A 522 5.07 23.39 0.30
C TRP A 522 5.17 22.95 -1.15
N TYR A 523 4.83 23.86 -2.05
CA TYR A 523 4.98 23.71 -3.49
C TYR A 523 5.80 24.85 -4.05
N PHE A 524 6.74 24.54 -4.94
CA PHE A 524 7.49 25.56 -5.66
C PHE A 524 6.73 26.05 -6.89
N ARG A 525 5.97 25.18 -7.57
CA ARG A 525 5.23 25.42 -8.82
C ARG A 525 6.14 25.96 -9.94
N PRO A 526 7.12 25.18 -10.43
CA PRO A 526 8.15 25.67 -11.35
C PRO A 526 7.59 26.26 -12.65
N GLU A 527 6.42 25.79 -13.10
CA GLU A 527 5.79 26.25 -14.34
C GLU A 527 4.92 27.51 -14.18
N ALA A 528 4.61 27.93 -12.96
CA ALA A 528 3.83 29.14 -12.75
C ALA A 528 4.64 30.40 -13.14
N PRO A 529 3.99 31.45 -13.69
CA PRO A 529 4.68 32.71 -13.99
C PRO A 529 5.15 33.40 -12.71
N VAL A 530 6.27 34.13 -12.81
CA VAL A 530 6.72 35.03 -11.74
C VAL A 530 6.13 36.41 -11.93
N LEU A 531 5.58 36.99 -10.87
CA LEU A 531 5.07 38.35 -10.87
C LEU A 531 6.21 39.38 -10.77
N ARG A 532 6.02 40.58 -11.33
CA ARG A 532 7.04 41.65 -11.28
C ARG A 532 7.49 41.99 -9.86
N ALA A 533 6.56 42.02 -8.89
CA ALA A 533 6.88 42.21 -7.48
C ALA A 533 7.69 41.05 -6.87
N GLN A 534 7.36 39.81 -7.24
CA GLN A 534 8.08 38.62 -6.77
C GLN A 534 9.54 38.67 -7.23
N PHE A 535 9.78 39.04 -8.49
CA PHE A 535 11.15 39.18 -8.98
C PHE A 535 11.88 40.41 -8.40
N ALA A 536 11.17 41.51 -8.11
CA ALA A 536 11.77 42.65 -7.41
C ALA A 536 12.35 42.23 -6.05
N LYS A 537 11.58 41.45 -5.26
CA LYS A 537 12.09 40.83 -4.02
C LYS A 537 13.35 40.02 -4.28
N MET A 538 13.29 39.04 -5.19
CA MET A 538 14.43 38.17 -5.48
C MET A 538 15.69 38.95 -5.89
N ALA A 539 15.53 40.03 -6.67
CA ALA A 539 16.64 40.86 -7.12
C ALA A 539 17.27 41.69 -6.00
N VAL A 540 16.49 42.17 -5.04
CA VAL A 540 16.98 42.92 -3.87
C VAL A 540 17.73 41.98 -2.91
N GLU A 541 17.16 40.81 -2.63
CA GLU A 541 17.78 39.80 -1.76
C GLU A 541 19.13 39.34 -2.33
N VAL A 542 19.19 39.04 -3.63
CA VAL A 542 20.45 38.62 -4.29
C VAL A 542 21.49 39.75 -4.36
N ALA A 543 21.05 41.01 -4.42
CA ALA A 543 21.95 42.15 -4.42
C ALA A 543 22.43 42.55 -3.01
N ASP A 544 21.98 41.86 -1.95
CA ASP A 544 22.26 42.17 -0.56
C ASP A 544 21.87 43.61 -0.19
N LEU A 545 20.71 44.05 -0.69
CA LEU A 545 20.21 45.42 -0.53
C LEU A 545 19.03 45.52 0.44
N HIS A 546 18.46 44.38 0.88
CA HIS A 546 17.30 44.39 1.75
C HIS A 546 17.68 44.81 3.17
N THR A 547 16.89 45.71 3.78
CA THR A 547 17.02 46.07 5.19
C THR A 547 15.79 45.65 5.97
N ALA A 548 15.96 45.31 7.26
CA ALA A 548 14.84 44.89 8.11
C ALA A 548 13.90 46.05 8.49
N GLU A 549 14.36 47.30 8.34
CA GLU A 549 13.57 48.49 8.62
C GLU A 549 12.85 48.93 7.34
N ILE A 550 11.52 49.08 7.39
CA ILE A 550 10.78 49.64 6.27
C ILE A 550 11.18 51.12 6.11
N GLU A 551 12.01 51.40 5.11
CA GLU A 551 12.42 52.75 4.84
C GLU A 551 11.26 53.52 4.15
N LEU A 552 10.99 54.75 4.61
CA LEU A 552 10.18 55.73 3.89
C LEU A 552 8.67 55.43 3.78
N THR A 553 8.00 55.06 4.88
CA THR A 553 6.53 54.93 4.96
C THR A 553 5.74 56.19 4.50
N GLY A 554 6.38 57.35 4.43
CA GLY A 554 5.81 58.62 3.95
C GLY A 554 5.95 58.90 2.45
N PHE A 555 6.66 58.08 1.66
CA PHE A 555 6.85 58.28 0.23
C PHE A 555 6.55 57.01 -0.57
N ARG A 556 5.45 57.03 -1.33
CA ARG A 556 5.04 55.93 -2.20
C ARG A 556 5.47 56.22 -3.64
N ARG A 557 6.60 55.64 -4.05
CA ARG A 557 7.15 55.85 -5.41
C ARG A 557 6.20 55.40 -6.52
N PHE A 558 5.49 54.28 -6.33
CA PHE A 558 4.53 53.74 -7.28
C PHE A 558 3.13 53.66 -6.63
N PRO A 559 2.13 54.41 -7.14
CA PRO A 559 0.80 54.47 -6.55
C PRO A 559 0.00 53.15 -6.55
N ASP A 560 0.42 52.15 -7.33
CA ASP A 560 -0.25 50.86 -7.47
C ASP A 560 0.38 49.72 -6.64
N VAL A 561 1.46 50.00 -5.91
CA VAL A 561 2.13 49.02 -5.02
C VAL A 561 1.56 49.14 -3.62
N PRO A 562 0.73 48.20 -3.13
CA PRO A 562 -0.05 48.37 -1.91
C PRO A 562 0.85 48.49 -0.66
N LEU A 563 0.41 49.31 0.29
CA LEU A 563 0.96 49.38 1.65
C LEU A 563 0.10 48.46 2.54
N ASN A 564 0.67 47.40 3.08
CA ASN A 564 -0.06 46.49 3.98
C ASN A 564 0.05 47.03 5.42
N VAL A 565 -0.86 47.92 5.82
CA VAL A 565 -0.85 48.56 7.15
C VAL A 565 -2.13 48.24 7.97
N GLU A 566 -3.11 47.55 7.38
CA GLU A 566 -4.48 47.54 7.93
C GLU A 566 -4.85 46.36 8.86
N ASP A 567 -4.11 45.24 8.93
CA ASP A 567 -4.60 44.03 9.66
C ASP A 567 -3.89 43.65 10.96
N GLY A 568 -2.85 44.37 11.39
CA GLY A 568 -2.18 44.13 12.67
C GLY A 568 -1.44 42.79 12.80
N SER A 569 -1.26 42.05 11.71
CA SER A 569 -0.21 41.04 11.60
C SER A 569 1.07 41.70 11.06
N ASP A 570 2.20 41.52 11.73
CA ASP A 570 3.51 41.92 11.18
C ASP A 570 3.88 40.89 10.09
N PRO A 571 4.19 41.26 8.83
CA PRO A 571 5.02 42.40 8.46
C PRO A 571 4.36 43.38 7.49
N ALA A 572 4.48 44.66 7.80
CA ALA A 572 4.56 45.64 6.73
C ALA A 572 5.88 45.39 5.97
N SER A 573 5.88 44.80 4.76
CA SER A 573 7.06 44.85 3.86
C SER A 573 6.78 44.38 2.42
N TYR A 574 6.21 43.19 2.17
CA TYR A 574 6.07 42.68 0.80
C TYR A 574 4.69 42.98 0.15
N PRO A 575 4.61 43.48 -1.10
CA PRO A 575 5.74 43.79 -1.98
C PRO A 575 6.27 45.23 -1.87
N PHE A 576 5.69 46.07 -1.01
CA PHE A 576 6.01 47.51 -0.94
C PHE A 576 7.50 47.80 -0.79
N ASP A 577 8.09 47.30 0.30
CA ASP A 577 9.46 47.54 0.73
C ASP A 577 10.46 47.08 -0.33
N TYR A 578 10.38 45.81 -0.71
CA TYR A 578 11.21 45.25 -1.78
C TYR A 578 11.08 45.99 -3.12
N VAL A 579 9.87 46.39 -3.53
CA VAL A 579 9.70 47.17 -4.76
C VAL A 579 10.29 48.58 -4.59
N HIS A 580 10.21 49.15 -3.39
CA HIS A 580 10.74 50.47 -3.07
C HIS A 580 12.28 50.48 -3.04
N GLU A 581 12.90 49.54 -2.33
CA GLU A 581 14.35 49.29 -2.32
C GLU A 581 14.86 49.04 -3.73
N ALA A 582 14.20 48.15 -4.48
CA ALA A 582 14.56 47.89 -5.87
C ALA A 582 14.49 49.15 -6.73
N ALA A 583 13.53 50.05 -6.47
CA ALA A 583 13.39 51.28 -7.25
C ALA A 583 14.43 52.34 -6.84
N ALA A 584 14.75 52.43 -5.54
CA ALA A 584 15.80 53.29 -5.01
C ALA A 584 17.17 52.89 -5.57
N ALA A 585 17.43 51.58 -5.66
CA ALA A 585 18.63 50.99 -6.27
C ALA A 585 18.63 51.04 -7.82
N GLY A 586 17.54 51.50 -8.45
CA GLY A 586 17.42 51.58 -9.90
C GLY A 586 17.26 50.22 -10.61
N ILE A 587 16.98 49.14 -9.88
CA ILE A 587 16.73 47.80 -10.39
C ILE A 587 15.40 47.78 -11.17
N VAL A 588 14.35 48.32 -10.56
CA VAL A 588 13.01 48.41 -11.17
C VAL A 588 12.66 49.83 -11.60
N LEU A 589 11.85 49.89 -12.66
CA LEU A 589 11.27 51.12 -13.19
C LEU A 589 9.76 50.91 -13.39
N GLY A 590 8.99 51.99 -13.23
CA GLY A 590 7.58 52.04 -13.60
C GLY A 590 7.40 52.23 -15.12
N GLY A 591 6.15 52.06 -15.57
CA GLY A 591 5.74 52.44 -16.92
C GLY A 591 5.79 53.96 -17.13
N SER A 592 5.54 54.39 -18.36
CA SER A 592 5.44 55.83 -18.69
C SER A 592 4.28 56.54 -17.98
N ASP A 593 3.33 55.77 -17.46
CA ASP A 593 2.21 56.21 -16.63
C ASP A 593 2.52 56.27 -15.13
N GLY A 594 3.75 55.97 -14.74
CA GLY A 594 4.18 55.99 -13.33
C GLY A 594 3.74 54.76 -12.51
N LEU A 595 3.15 53.74 -13.13
CA LEU A 595 2.68 52.52 -12.46
C LEU A 595 3.72 51.40 -12.53
N PHE A 596 3.87 50.60 -11.48
CA PHE A 596 4.81 49.48 -11.44
C PHE A 596 4.25 48.17 -11.99
N ARG A 597 2.94 47.93 -11.80
CA ARG A 597 2.19 46.71 -12.09
C ARG A 597 2.75 45.50 -11.34
N PRO A 598 2.65 45.46 -10.00
CA PRO A 598 3.28 44.42 -9.17
C PRO A 598 2.77 43.00 -9.46
N TRP A 599 1.51 42.89 -9.90
CA TRP A 599 0.81 41.62 -10.10
C TRP A 599 0.82 41.13 -11.55
N ASP A 600 1.47 41.86 -12.47
CA ASP A 600 1.65 41.40 -13.83
C ASP A 600 2.81 40.39 -13.89
N PRO A 601 2.70 39.31 -14.69
CA PRO A 601 3.83 38.45 -15.00
C PRO A 601 5.01 39.23 -15.57
N VAL A 602 6.23 38.88 -15.16
CA VAL A 602 7.45 39.47 -15.71
C VAL A 602 7.79 38.81 -17.05
N THR A 603 7.91 39.62 -18.10
CA THR A 603 8.39 39.13 -19.40
C THR A 603 9.89 38.83 -19.35
N ARG A 604 10.38 37.93 -20.20
CA ARG A 604 11.79 37.52 -20.22
C ARG A 604 12.75 38.68 -20.47
N ILE A 605 12.39 39.65 -21.32
CA ILE A 605 13.22 40.85 -21.52
C ILE A 605 13.21 41.79 -20.32
N GLN A 606 12.08 41.95 -19.63
CA GLN A 606 12.03 42.75 -18.40
C GLN A 606 12.88 42.11 -17.29
N LEU A 607 12.80 40.79 -17.16
CA LEU A 607 13.63 40.00 -16.24
C LEU A 607 15.13 40.22 -16.48
N VAL A 608 15.60 40.08 -17.73
CA VAL A 608 17.01 40.32 -18.09
C VAL A 608 17.46 41.73 -17.72
N ARG A 609 16.64 42.75 -18.00
CA ARG A 609 16.98 44.15 -17.68
C ARG A 609 17.07 44.39 -16.18
N MET A 610 16.16 43.79 -15.41
CA MET A 610 16.22 43.86 -13.95
C MET A 610 17.46 43.16 -13.41
N ILE A 611 17.85 42.00 -13.97
CA ILE A 611 19.09 41.29 -13.60
C ILE A 611 20.35 42.13 -13.86
N ILE A 612 20.47 42.73 -15.05
CA ILE A 612 21.63 43.59 -15.40
C ILE A 612 21.75 44.76 -14.40
N ARG A 613 20.62 45.36 -14.01
CA ARG A 613 20.58 46.46 -13.05
C ARG A 613 20.85 45.99 -11.63
N ALA A 614 20.35 44.83 -11.23
CA ALA A 614 20.64 44.22 -9.93
C ALA A 614 22.14 43.97 -9.78
N ALA A 615 22.81 43.45 -10.81
CA ALA A 615 24.26 43.28 -10.81
C ALA A 615 25.00 44.62 -10.63
N ALA A 616 24.56 45.66 -11.34
CA ALA A 616 25.12 47.01 -11.18
C ALA A 616 24.87 47.59 -9.78
N ALA A 617 23.69 47.39 -9.22
CA ALA A 617 23.31 47.85 -7.89
C ALA A 617 24.10 47.12 -6.78
N ALA A 618 24.41 45.83 -6.97
CA ALA A 618 25.31 45.05 -6.12
C ALA A 618 26.79 45.42 -6.28
N GLY A 619 27.12 46.49 -7.02
CA GLY A 619 28.50 46.93 -7.26
C GLY A 619 29.30 46.08 -8.25
N ARG A 620 28.63 45.19 -8.99
CA ARG A 620 29.23 44.25 -9.95
C ARG A 620 28.55 44.34 -11.32
N PRO A 621 28.59 45.50 -12.01
CA PRO A 621 27.91 45.68 -13.29
C PRO A 621 28.43 44.69 -14.34
N LEU A 622 27.51 44.09 -15.10
CA LEU A 622 27.87 43.20 -16.20
C LEU A 622 28.48 44.00 -17.35
N THR A 623 29.54 43.47 -17.97
CA THR A 623 30.18 44.08 -19.14
C THR A 623 29.22 44.07 -20.33
N PRO A 624 28.80 45.23 -20.87
CA PRO A 624 27.90 45.28 -22.02
C PRO A 624 28.49 44.55 -23.23
N TYR A 625 27.68 43.73 -23.88
CA TYR A 625 28.10 43.00 -25.08
C TYR A 625 28.32 43.96 -26.27
N THR A 626 29.49 43.86 -26.90
CA THR A 626 29.90 44.70 -28.05
C THR A 626 30.06 43.93 -29.36
N GLY A 627 29.74 42.63 -29.37
CA GLY A 627 29.85 41.77 -30.55
C GLY A 627 28.65 41.83 -31.50
N GLY A 628 28.74 41.07 -32.59
CA GLY A 628 27.74 41.02 -33.66
C GLY A 628 27.11 39.63 -33.89
N GLU A 629 27.29 38.68 -32.97
CA GLU A 629 26.79 37.32 -33.15
C GLU A 629 25.26 37.22 -32.98
N ALA A 630 24.59 36.65 -33.98
CA ALA A 630 23.15 36.35 -33.92
C ALA A 630 22.92 34.96 -33.30
N VAL A 631 22.99 34.87 -31.96
CA VAL A 631 22.80 33.60 -31.23
C VAL A 631 21.34 33.15 -31.17
N PHE A 632 20.41 34.09 -31.04
CA PHE A 632 18.97 33.81 -30.97
C PHE A 632 18.28 34.23 -32.26
N ALA A 633 17.43 33.36 -32.81
CA ALA A 633 16.73 33.60 -34.07
C ALA A 633 15.75 34.78 -34.02
N ASP A 634 15.23 35.09 -32.83
CA ASP A 634 14.25 36.15 -32.55
C ASP A 634 14.86 37.41 -31.91
N VAL A 635 16.18 37.48 -31.78
CA VAL A 635 16.90 38.67 -31.27
C VAL A 635 17.98 39.06 -32.28
N THR A 636 17.71 40.11 -33.07
CA THR A 636 18.61 40.55 -34.14
C THR A 636 19.61 41.60 -33.65
N PRO A 637 20.84 41.67 -34.20
CA PRO A 637 21.84 42.69 -33.84
C PRO A 637 21.37 44.15 -33.96
N ALA A 638 20.38 44.42 -34.83
CA ALA A 638 19.79 45.75 -34.99
C ALA A 638 18.63 46.03 -34.00
N GLY A 639 18.21 45.03 -33.22
CA GLY A 639 17.06 45.12 -32.33
C GLY A 639 17.37 45.87 -31.02
N PRO A 640 16.36 46.54 -30.42
CA PRO A 640 16.53 47.39 -29.24
C PRO A 640 16.85 46.62 -27.93
N HIS A 641 16.78 45.29 -27.97
CA HIS A 641 17.00 44.40 -26.82
C HIS A 641 18.28 43.57 -26.96
N TYR A 642 18.95 43.65 -28.11
CA TYR A 642 20.06 42.78 -28.45
C TYR A 642 21.21 42.87 -27.46
N VAL A 643 21.63 44.10 -27.12
CA VAL A 643 22.73 44.31 -26.17
C VAL A 643 22.39 43.72 -24.81
N ASP A 644 21.18 43.96 -24.28
CA ASP A 644 20.76 43.44 -22.97
C ASP A 644 20.77 41.89 -22.96
N VAL A 645 20.13 41.27 -23.96
CA VAL A 645 20.03 39.81 -24.08
C VAL A 645 21.42 39.18 -24.24
N MET A 646 22.24 39.73 -25.14
CA MET A 646 23.58 39.20 -25.39
C MET A 646 24.55 39.46 -24.22
N THR A 647 24.35 40.52 -23.44
CA THR A 647 25.10 40.76 -22.19
C THR A 647 24.80 39.68 -21.17
N ALA A 648 23.53 39.38 -20.93
CA ALA A 648 23.14 38.29 -20.02
C ALA A 648 23.59 36.90 -20.55
N TYR A 649 23.58 36.70 -21.87
CA TYR A 649 24.07 35.46 -22.48
C TYR A 649 25.58 35.30 -22.31
N ALA A 650 26.36 36.34 -22.60
CA ALA A 650 27.81 36.34 -22.45
C ALA A 650 28.24 36.17 -20.98
N ALA A 651 27.44 36.66 -20.04
CA ALA A 651 27.63 36.45 -18.61
C ALA A 651 27.19 35.04 -18.12
N GLY A 652 26.68 34.17 -18.99
CA GLY A 652 26.22 32.82 -18.63
C GLY A 652 24.89 32.77 -17.88
N ILE A 653 24.18 33.89 -17.76
CA ILE A 653 22.92 33.99 -17.01
C ILE A 653 21.78 33.31 -17.77
N ILE A 654 21.76 33.47 -19.10
CA ILE A 654 20.74 32.88 -19.97
C ILE A 654 21.35 31.93 -21.01
N SER A 655 20.57 30.95 -21.46
CA SER A 655 20.96 30.00 -22.52
C SER A 655 20.00 29.96 -23.72
N GLY A 656 18.77 30.48 -23.56
CA GLY A 656 17.64 30.28 -24.49
C GLY A 656 17.14 28.83 -24.57
N SER A 657 16.14 28.61 -25.42
CA SER A 657 15.54 27.31 -25.72
C SER A 657 15.73 26.98 -27.19
N VAL A 658 15.87 25.70 -27.53
CA VAL A 658 15.88 25.24 -28.93
C VAL A 658 14.49 24.73 -29.27
N ASP A 659 13.90 25.23 -30.34
CA ASP A 659 12.57 24.82 -30.79
C ASP A 659 12.66 23.71 -31.86
N GLY A 660 11.53 23.20 -32.34
CA GLY A 660 11.44 22.08 -33.29
C GLY A 660 12.12 22.33 -34.65
N ASP A 661 12.47 23.58 -34.97
CA ASP A 661 13.24 23.96 -36.16
C ASP A 661 14.77 23.87 -35.96
N GLY A 662 15.22 23.45 -34.77
CA GLY A 662 16.63 23.33 -34.40
C GLY A 662 17.32 24.67 -34.13
N ARG A 663 16.60 25.80 -34.16
CA ARG A 663 17.14 27.12 -33.86
C ARG A 663 16.92 27.47 -32.40
N ARG A 664 17.80 28.33 -31.89
CA ARG A 664 17.75 28.83 -30.52
C ARG A 664 16.94 30.12 -30.47
N TYR A 665 16.02 30.21 -29.51
CA TYR A 665 15.13 31.34 -29.27
C TYR A 665 15.31 31.89 -27.86
N PHE A 666 15.10 33.20 -27.71
CA PHE A 666 15.04 33.85 -26.40
C PHE A 666 13.60 34.08 -25.92
N SER A 667 12.66 34.33 -26.83
CA SER A 667 11.25 34.66 -26.59
C SER A 667 11.05 35.87 -25.68
N PRO A 668 11.45 37.09 -26.09
CA PRO A 668 11.55 38.25 -25.20
C PRO A 668 10.25 38.67 -24.51
N TRP A 669 9.11 38.46 -25.19
CA TRP A 669 7.80 38.92 -24.74
C TRP A 669 7.02 37.88 -23.94
N GLU A 670 7.49 36.63 -23.93
CA GLU A 670 6.88 35.57 -23.14
C GLU A 670 7.15 35.78 -21.65
N SER A 671 6.22 35.33 -20.81
CA SER A 671 6.39 35.37 -19.36
C SER A 671 7.44 34.34 -18.93
N ALA A 672 8.29 34.71 -17.97
CA ALA A 672 9.24 33.76 -17.38
C ALA A 672 8.57 32.95 -16.27
N ASN A 673 8.66 31.62 -16.34
CA ASN A 673 8.17 30.74 -15.29
C ASN A 673 9.15 30.71 -14.08
N ARG A 674 8.69 30.23 -12.94
CA ARG A 674 9.44 30.21 -11.67
C ARG A 674 10.74 29.42 -11.76
N GLY A 675 10.75 28.30 -12.48
CA GLY A 675 11.96 27.50 -12.71
C GLY A 675 13.03 28.27 -13.52
N GLN A 676 12.62 28.91 -14.61
CA GLN A 676 13.50 29.74 -15.44
C GLN A 676 14.06 30.93 -14.65
N VAL A 677 13.21 31.61 -13.87
CA VAL A 677 13.63 32.73 -13.02
C VAL A 677 14.60 32.26 -11.94
N ALA A 678 14.34 31.13 -11.27
CA ALA A 678 15.28 30.55 -10.31
C ALA A 678 16.65 30.28 -10.93
N LYS A 679 16.69 29.64 -12.11
CA LYS A 679 17.95 29.42 -12.85
C LYS A 679 18.70 30.71 -13.15
N MET A 680 18.02 31.69 -13.73
CA MET A 680 18.66 32.96 -14.09
C MET A 680 19.14 33.74 -12.86
N THR A 681 18.43 33.64 -11.75
CA THR A 681 18.74 34.34 -10.50
C THR A 681 19.91 33.67 -9.76
N SER A 682 19.93 32.33 -9.67
CA SER A 682 21.06 31.58 -9.11
C SER A 682 22.33 31.76 -9.96
N ASN A 683 22.21 31.80 -11.30
CA ASN A 683 23.35 32.15 -12.16
C ASN A 683 23.87 33.58 -11.91
N LEU A 684 22.98 34.54 -11.67
CA LEU A 684 23.39 35.91 -11.27
C LEU A 684 24.18 35.85 -9.95
N VAL A 685 23.71 35.12 -8.94
CA VAL A 685 24.46 34.91 -7.69
C VAL A 685 25.87 34.40 -7.98
N GLY A 686 26.00 33.38 -8.84
CA GLY A 686 27.29 32.85 -9.26
C GLY A 686 28.22 33.91 -9.85
N VAL A 687 27.71 34.81 -10.69
CA VAL A 687 28.47 35.94 -11.26
C VAL A 687 28.90 36.93 -10.17
N LEU A 688 28.04 37.21 -9.19
CA LEU A 688 28.36 38.13 -8.09
C LEU A 688 29.44 37.55 -7.15
N THR A 689 29.50 36.22 -6.99
CA THR A 689 30.43 35.56 -6.06
C THR A 689 31.77 35.12 -6.67
N THR A 690 31.84 34.81 -7.97
CA THR A 690 33.06 34.28 -8.62
C THR A 690 34.14 35.32 -8.91
N ALA A 691 33.89 36.60 -8.64
CA ALA A 691 34.83 37.70 -8.89
C ALA A 691 35.69 38.09 -7.66
N ASN A 692 36.02 37.11 -6.81
CA ASN A 692 36.95 37.24 -5.67
C ASN A 692 38.25 36.48 -5.90
#